data_AF-A0A8K0HKR6-F1
#
_entry.id   AF-A0A8K0HKR6-F1
#
_cell.length_a   1.000
_cell.length_b   1.000
_cell.length_c   1.000
_cell.angle_alpha   90.00
_cell.angle_beta   90.00
_cell.angle_gamma   90.00
#
_symmetry.space_group_name_H-M   'P 1'
#
loop_
_entity.id
_entity.type
_entity.pdbx_description
1 polymer ?
#
loop_
_entity_poly.entity_id
_entity_poly.type
_entity_poly.pdbx_seq_one_letter_code
_entity_poly.pdbx_strand_id
1 'polypeptide(L)'
;MATMARATSGLQYPERFYAAASYAGFDGSPRSSSKAVRSKFNSESALLLYALYQQATVGPCNLPEPSAWNAIEKSKWSSWKQLGDMNSAESMRLFVKILEEEDPGWYSRASNFVPEPVVDVQMNHTSKVEPVVENGNSYPEMKTISAENGSPMEAQDKDVVSEGLGSVVIYDQWTAPPISGQPPKARYEHGAAVVQDKMYIYGGNHNGRYLNDLHVLDLRSWSWSRIEVKAGPESTDSSSPLTVAPCAGHSLIPWDNKLLSIAGHTKDPSETIQVKAFDLQTCSWSTLKTYGKPPVSRGGQSVTLVGTSLVIFGGQDAKRSLLNDLHILDLETMTWDEIDAVGVPPSPRSDHAAAVHAERYLLIFGGGSHATCFNDLHVLDLQAMEWSRPTQQGDLPTARAGHAGVPVGENWFIVGGGDNKSGVSETVVLNMSTLVWSVVTTVQGRVPVASEGLSVVVGSYSGEDMLVSFGGYNGRYSNEVNVLKPSHKSTLQSKMMENPVPNSVSAVHNVTNATRDVESEVGQEGKIREIVMDNVDSEPMRSKGVKTNEHLIASLRAEKEELESSLSKEKSHTLQLKQDLAEAEIRNTDLYKELQSVRGQLAAEQSRCFKLEVELAELRQKLQAMETLQKELELLQRQKAASEQAAMNAKLRQSSGGVWGWLAGTPPTQKEDDA
;
A
#
# COMPACT_ATOMS: atom_id res chain seq x y z
N MET A 1 -19.32 8.66 37.56
CA MET A 1 -18.67 7.35 37.62
C MET A 1 -17.60 7.32 36.54
N ALA A 2 -16.36 6.95 36.87
CA ALA A 2 -15.29 6.93 35.88
C ALA A 2 -15.39 5.67 35.01
N THR A 3 -15.50 5.84 33.70
CA THR A 3 -15.34 4.76 32.72
C THR A 3 -13.90 4.30 32.75
N MET A 4 -13.65 3.04 33.15
CA MET A 4 -12.31 2.47 33.05
C MET A 4 -11.92 2.34 31.57
N ALA A 5 -10.85 3.02 31.16
CA ALA A 5 -10.17 2.68 29.93
C ALA A 5 -9.64 1.24 30.05
N ARG A 6 -9.99 0.37 29.09
CA ARG A 6 -9.36 -0.95 28.98
C ARG A 6 -7.89 -0.73 28.66
N ALA A 7 -7.01 -1.11 29.59
CA ALA A 7 -5.58 -1.13 29.34
C ALA A 7 -5.30 -2.26 28.35
N THR A 8 -5.04 -1.91 27.09
CA THR A 8 -4.51 -2.86 26.11
C THR A 8 -3.15 -3.34 26.59
N SER A 9 -3.04 -4.66 26.73
CA SER A 9 -1.80 -5.40 26.89
C SER A 9 -0.74 -4.89 25.91
N GLY A 10 0.26 -4.15 26.38
CA GLY A 10 1.40 -3.74 25.56
C GLY A 10 2.32 -4.88 25.11
N LEU A 11 2.04 -6.13 25.54
CA LEU A 11 2.71 -7.32 25.04
C LEU A 11 2.21 -7.70 23.65
N GLN A 12 3.17 -7.95 22.76
CA GLN A 12 2.95 -8.48 21.41
C GLN A 12 2.79 -10.01 21.45
N TYR A 13 2.46 -10.63 20.33
CA TYR A 13 2.50 -12.10 20.19
C TYR A 13 3.90 -12.54 19.74
N PRO A 14 4.44 -13.66 20.27
CA PRO A 14 3.72 -14.69 21.05
C PRO A 14 3.67 -14.45 22.57
N GLU A 15 4.32 -13.43 23.11
CA GLU A 15 4.45 -13.19 24.56
C GLU A 15 3.09 -13.01 25.26
N ARG A 16 2.15 -12.31 24.62
CA ARG A 16 0.76 -12.12 25.10
C ARG A 16 0.02 -13.45 25.23
N PHE A 17 0.22 -14.38 24.29
CA PHE A 17 -0.32 -15.73 24.38
C PHE A 17 0.31 -16.52 25.53
N TYR A 18 1.63 -16.48 25.72
CA TYR A 18 2.27 -17.19 26.83
C TYR A 18 1.90 -16.61 28.21
N ALA A 19 1.75 -15.29 28.31
CA ALA A 19 1.23 -14.64 29.52
C ALA A 19 -0.23 -15.04 29.82
N ALA A 20 -1.09 -15.06 28.80
CA ALA A 20 -2.46 -15.55 28.90
C ALA A 20 -2.52 -17.03 29.31
N ALA A 21 -1.69 -17.88 28.69
CA ALA A 21 -1.59 -19.30 28.99
C ALA A 21 -1.13 -19.56 30.42
N SER A 22 -0.12 -18.82 30.92
CA SER A 22 0.30 -18.88 32.33
C SER A 22 -0.81 -18.43 33.28
N TYR A 23 -1.51 -17.32 33.00
CA TYR A 23 -2.65 -16.88 33.81
C TYR A 23 -3.80 -17.90 33.88
N ALA A 24 -4.06 -18.59 32.77
CA ALA A 24 -5.04 -19.66 32.65
C ALA A 24 -4.55 -21.02 33.19
N GLY A 25 -3.27 -21.15 33.56
CA GLY A 25 -2.69 -22.31 34.24
C GLY A 25 -2.02 -23.36 33.35
N PHE A 26 -1.69 -23.03 32.10
CA PHE A 26 -1.09 -23.95 31.13
C PHE A 26 0.46 -23.95 31.11
N ASP A 27 1.12 -23.13 31.94
CA ASP A 27 2.59 -22.97 31.96
C ASP A 27 3.38 -24.07 32.69
N GLY A 28 2.70 -25.01 33.35
CA GLY A 28 3.34 -26.07 34.14
C GLY A 28 3.98 -25.61 35.46
N SER A 29 3.78 -24.35 35.87
CA SER A 29 4.31 -23.82 37.14
C SER A 29 3.75 -24.59 38.35
N PRO A 30 4.50 -24.78 39.46
CA PRO A 30 4.04 -25.53 40.64
C PRO A 30 2.90 -24.86 41.44
N ARG A 31 2.44 -23.67 41.02
CA ARG A 31 1.18 -23.06 41.49
C ARG A 31 -0.05 -23.51 40.67
N SER A 32 0.16 -24.03 39.47
CA SER A 32 -0.89 -24.63 38.64
C SER A 32 -1.14 -26.08 39.04
N SER A 33 -2.05 -26.27 39.99
CA SER A 33 -2.73 -27.56 40.10
C SER A 33 -3.89 -27.59 39.11
N SER A 34 -4.17 -28.74 38.50
CA SER A 34 -5.32 -28.95 37.59
C SER A 34 -6.70 -28.68 38.22
N LYS A 35 -6.76 -28.46 39.54
CA LYS A 35 -7.95 -27.95 40.24
C LYS A 35 -8.19 -26.45 40.04
N ALA A 36 -7.15 -25.63 39.83
CA ALA A 36 -7.26 -24.18 39.71
C ALA A 36 -7.84 -23.72 38.35
N VAL A 37 -7.55 -24.45 37.27
CA VAL A 37 -8.14 -24.19 35.94
C VAL A 37 -9.65 -24.42 35.96
N ARG A 38 -10.09 -25.51 36.60
CA ARG A 38 -11.51 -25.89 36.76
C ARG A 38 -12.33 -24.96 37.66
N SER A 39 -11.70 -24.07 38.44
CA SER A 39 -12.40 -23.09 39.28
C SER A 39 -12.51 -21.70 38.68
N LYS A 40 -11.86 -21.43 37.54
CA LYS A 40 -11.89 -20.11 36.86
C LYS A 40 -12.86 -20.05 35.69
N PHE A 41 -12.98 -21.11 34.90
CA PHE A 41 -13.73 -21.12 33.64
C PHE A 41 -14.82 -22.19 33.62
N ASN A 42 -15.85 -21.97 32.81
CA ASN A 42 -16.86 -22.98 32.57
C ASN A 42 -16.26 -24.21 31.84
N SER A 43 -16.97 -25.35 31.85
CA SER A 43 -16.41 -26.62 31.35
C SER A 43 -16.18 -26.66 29.83
N GLU A 44 -16.87 -25.84 29.06
CA GLU A 44 -16.77 -25.77 27.60
C GLU A 44 -15.61 -24.86 27.20
N SER A 45 -15.56 -23.63 27.72
CA SER A 45 -14.44 -22.70 27.53
C SER A 45 -13.12 -23.29 28.04
N ALA A 46 -13.12 -24.07 29.14
CA ALA A 46 -11.93 -24.77 29.61
C ALA A 46 -11.43 -25.89 28.67
N LEU A 47 -12.33 -26.55 27.92
CA LEU A 47 -11.95 -27.53 26.89
C LEU A 47 -11.43 -26.81 25.64
N LEU A 48 -12.10 -25.73 25.21
CA LEU A 48 -11.71 -24.94 24.05
C LEU A 48 -10.36 -24.24 24.26
N LEU A 49 -10.12 -23.63 25.43
CA LEU A 49 -8.81 -23.08 25.79
C LEU A 49 -7.72 -24.17 25.81
N TYR A 50 -8.02 -25.39 26.30
CA TYR A 50 -7.07 -26.51 26.22
C TYR A 50 -6.78 -26.89 24.76
N ALA A 51 -7.81 -27.01 23.93
CA ALA A 51 -7.67 -27.36 22.51
C ALA A 51 -6.83 -26.32 21.75
N LEU A 52 -7.14 -25.03 21.92
CA LEU A 52 -6.42 -23.92 21.30
C LEU A 52 -4.97 -23.82 21.79
N TYR A 53 -4.70 -24.09 23.08
CA TYR A 53 -3.34 -24.17 23.60
C TYR A 53 -2.55 -25.32 22.95
N GLN A 54 -3.13 -26.51 22.77
CA GLN A 54 -2.49 -27.62 22.07
C GLN A 54 -2.28 -27.31 20.59
N GLN A 55 -3.27 -26.73 19.90
CA GLN A 55 -3.15 -26.33 18.49
C GLN A 55 -2.06 -25.24 18.30
N ALA A 56 -1.95 -24.29 19.22
CA ALA A 56 -0.91 -23.25 19.21
C ALA A 56 0.51 -23.81 19.46
N THR A 57 0.65 -24.76 20.40
CA THR A 57 1.97 -25.23 20.86
C THR A 57 2.46 -26.54 20.23
N VAL A 58 1.56 -27.35 19.66
CA VAL A 58 1.83 -28.68 19.09
C VAL A 58 1.32 -28.81 17.64
N GLY A 59 0.32 -28.03 17.24
CA GLY A 59 -0.30 -28.09 15.91
C GLY A 59 -1.50 -29.05 15.84
N PRO A 60 -1.88 -29.52 14.63
CA PRO A 60 -3.05 -30.36 14.41
C PRO A 60 -3.05 -31.67 15.22
N CYS A 61 -4.22 -32.08 15.71
CA CYS A 61 -4.35 -33.27 16.55
C CYS A 61 -4.12 -34.57 15.75
N ASN A 62 -2.89 -35.10 15.83
CA ASN A 62 -2.45 -36.34 15.17
C ASN A 62 -2.42 -37.57 16.11
N LEU A 63 -2.92 -37.43 17.33
CA LEU A 63 -2.99 -38.52 18.32
C LEU A 63 -4.17 -39.47 18.03
N PRO A 64 -4.04 -40.78 18.29
CA PRO A 64 -5.15 -41.73 18.17
C PRO A 64 -6.25 -41.42 19.19
N GLU A 65 -7.49 -41.80 18.88
CA GLU A 65 -8.64 -41.58 19.77
C GLU A 65 -8.45 -42.32 21.11
N PRO A 66 -8.56 -41.62 22.26
CA PRO A 66 -8.38 -42.24 23.56
C PRO A 66 -9.57 -43.13 23.95
N SER A 67 -9.30 -44.07 24.85
CA SER A 67 -10.27 -45.06 25.35
C SER A 67 -11.55 -44.39 25.88
N ALA A 68 -12.71 -44.93 25.51
CA ALA A 68 -14.03 -44.46 25.96
C ALA A 68 -14.22 -44.49 27.49
N TRP A 69 -13.38 -45.25 28.21
CA TRP A 69 -13.38 -45.30 29.67
C TRP A 69 -12.71 -44.08 30.34
N ASN A 70 -12.01 -43.22 29.58
CA ASN A 70 -11.47 -41.95 30.08
C ASN A 70 -12.19 -40.75 29.44
N ALA A 71 -13.36 -40.42 29.98
CA ALA A 71 -14.21 -39.35 29.46
C ALA A 71 -13.49 -37.98 29.38
N ILE A 72 -12.58 -37.67 30.30
CA ILE A 72 -11.87 -36.38 30.34
C ILE A 72 -10.87 -36.28 29.18
N GLU A 73 -10.08 -37.33 28.95
CA GLU A 73 -9.17 -37.38 27.80
C GLU A 73 -9.93 -37.41 26.48
N LYS A 74 -11.07 -38.10 26.42
CA LYS A 74 -11.93 -38.11 25.23
C LYS A 74 -12.51 -36.73 24.90
N SER A 75 -13.02 -35.97 25.88
CA SER A 75 -13.48 -34.60 25.65
C SER A 75 -12.35 -33.67 25.20
N LYS A 76 -11.16 -33.78 25.80
CA LYS A 76 -9.96 -33.03 25.41
C LYS A 76 -9.51 -33.32 23.98
N TRP A 77 -9.39 -34.60 23.64
CA TRP A 77 -9.03 -35.05 22.30
C TRP A 77 -10.07 -34.62 21.27
N SER A 78 -11.36 -34.77 21.56
CA SER A 78 -12.44 -34.36 20.66
C SER A 78 -12.42 -32.85 20.38
N SER A 79 -12.21 -32.03 21.42
CA SER A 79 -12.16 -30.57 21.27
C SER A 79 -10.94 -30.13 20.47
N TRP A 80 -9.76 -30.75 20.68
CA TRP A 80 -8.58 -30.47 19.85
C TRP A 80 -8.74 -30.98 18.41
N LYS A 81 -9.31 -32.18 18.21
CA LYS A 81 -9.52 -32.74 16.87
C LYS A 81 -10.50 -31.93 16.02
N GLN A 82 -11.46 -31.25 16.66
CA GLN A 82 -12.40 -30.33 16.00
C GLN A 82 -11.75 -29.05 15.43
N LEU A 83 -10.56 -28.65 15.90
CA LEU A 83 -9.83 -27.50 15.35
C LEU A 83 -9.17 -27.79 14.00
N GLY A 84 -9.05 -29.06 13.60
CA GLY A 84 -8.50 -29.47 12.31
C GLY A 84 -7.10 -28.91 12.04
N ASP A 85 -6.95 -28.27 10.88
CA ASP A 85 -5.69 -27.68 10.39
C ASP A 85 -5.56 -26.18 10.71
N MET A 86 -6.31 -25.67 11.70
CA MET A 86 -6.19 -24.30 12.21
C MET A 86 -4.72 -23.97 12.54
N ASN A 87 -4.23 -22.84 12.06
CA ASN A 87 -2.82 -22.49 12.21
C ASN A 87 -2.49 -22.05 13.66
N SER A 88 -1.21 -22.12 14.03
CA SER A 88 -0.75 -21.80 15.39
C SER A 88 -1.06 -20.34 15.78
N ALA A 89 -0.87 -19.38 14.86
CA ALA A 89 -1.08 -17.95 15.12
C ALA A 89 -2.56 -17.59 15.37
N GLU A 90 -3.48 -18.19 14.62
CA GLU A 90 -4.92 -18.10 14.82
C GLU A 90 -5.33 -18.72 16.16
N SER A 91 -4.77 -19.89 16.48
CA SER A 91 -5.00 -20.59 17.75
C SER A 91 -4.58 -19.76 18.96
N MET A 92 -3.42 -19.09 18.87
CA MET A 92 -2.94 -18.17 19.91
C MET A 92 -3.89 -16.99 20.13
N ARG A 93 -4.43 -16.40 19.06
CA ARG A 93 -5.37 -15.27 19.14
C ARG A 93 -6.71 -15.67 19.69
N LEU A 94 -7.28 -16.77 19.21
CA LEU A 94 -8.56 -17.28 19.72
C LEU A 94 -8.45 -17.62 21.21
N PHE A 95 -7.32 -18.19 21.65
CA PHE A 95 -7.05 -18.42 23.07
C PHE A 95 -7.11 -17.13 23.89
N VAL A 96 -6.38 -16.09 23.47
CA VAL A 96 -6.35 -14.79 24.17
C VAL A 96 -7.71 -14.09 24.12
N LYS A 97 -8.39 -14.12 22.97
CA LYS A 97 -9.73 -13.54 22.78
C LYS A 97 -10.76 -14.16 23.71
N ILE A 98 -10.82 -15.50 23.77
CA ILE A 98 -11.73 -16.22 24.68
C ILE A 98 -11.38 -15.93 26.14
N LEU A 99 -10.09 -15.82 26.49
CA LEU A 99 -9.68 -15.41 27.83
C LEU A 99 -10.10 -13.97 28.17
N GLU A 100 -10.06 -13.04 27.22
CA GLU A 100 -10.51 -11.65 27.39
C GLU A 100 -12.04 -11.49 27.44
N GLU A 101 -12.78 -12.43 26.84
CA GLU A 101 -14.24 -12.51 26.91
C GLU A 101 -14.70 -13.13 28.24
N GLU A 102 -14.10 -14.24 28.68
CA GLU A 102 -14.39 -14.90 29.97
C GLU A 102 -13.88 -14.08 31.18
N ASP A 103 -12.71 -13.45 31.07
CA ASP A 103 -12.11 -12.64 32.14
C ASP A 103 -11.43 -11.35 31.63
N PRO A 104 -12.19 -10.27 31.38
CA PRO A 104 -11.68 -8.97 30.93
C PRO A 104 -10.61 -8.32 31.82
N GLY A 105 -10.39 -8.82 33.04
CA GLY A 105 -9.42 -8.30 34.01
C GLY A 105 -8.17 -9.17 34.19
N TRP A 106 -7.97 -10.20 33.35
CA TRP A 106 -6.86 -11.16 33.49
C TRP A 106 -5.49 -10.48 33.53
N TYR A 107 -5.29 -9.47 32.67
CA TYR A 107 -3.99 -8.84 32.44
C TYR A 107 -3.42 -8.16 33.69
N SER A 108 -4.23 -7.32 34.35
CA SER A 108 -3.83 -6.62 35.59
C SER A 108 -3.56 -7.57 36.78
N ARG A 109 -4.00 -8.83 36.68
CA ARG A 109 -3.76 -9.88 37.68
C ARG A 109 -2.62 -10.84 37.29
N ALA A 110 -2.20 -10.84 36.03
CA ALA A 110 -0.98 -11.50 35.57
C ALA A 110 0.26 -10.66 35.92
N SER A 111 0.17 -9.33 35.87
CA SER A 111 1.30 -8.42 36.11
C SER A 111 1.55 -8.11 37.60
N ASN A 112 2.30 -8.97 38.29
CA ASN A 112 3.13 -8.52 39.42
C ASN A 112 4.42 -7.87 38.89
N PHE A 113 4.30 -6.79 38.14
CA PHE A 113 5.44 -6.06 37.58
C PHE A 113 5.73 -4.81 38.39
N VAL A 114 6.94 -4.70 38.92
CA VAL A 114 7.44 -3.46 39.53
C VAL A 114 7.77 -2.50 38.38
N PRO A 115 7.22 -1.29 38.33
CA PRO A 115 7.70 -0.28 37.38
C PRO A 115 9.14 0.08 37.76
N GLU A 116 10.08 -0.09 36.83
CA GLU A 116 11.34 0.66 36.95
C GLU A 116 10.99 2.16 36.92
N PRO A 117 11.57 2.98 37.81
CA PRO A 117 11.25 4.39 37.83
C PRO A 117 11.76 5.05 36.55
N VAL A 118 10.85 5.75 35.86
CA VAL A 118 11.24 6.74 34.85
C VAL A 118 12.16 7.74 35.52
N VAL A 119 13.42 7.79 35.09
CA VAL A 119 14.36 8.82 35.54
C VAL A 119 13.98 10.11 34.83
N ASP A 120 13.17 10.93 35.50
CA ASP A 120 12.94 12.32 35.10
C ASP A 120 14.29 13.06 35.07
N VAL A 121 14.82 13.28 33.87
CA VAL A 121 15.96 14.18 33.66
C VAL A 121 15.46 15.61 33.79
N GLN A 122 15.34 16.05 35.04
CA GLN A 122 14.87 17.37 35.42
C GLN A 122 15.91 18.42 35.02
N MET A 123 15.69 19.04 33.86
CA MET A 123 16.49 20.16 33.33
C MET A 123 16.36 21.38 34.26
N ASN A 124 17.27 21.51 35.22
CA ASN A 124 17.36 22.68 36.09
C ASN A 124 17.83 23.90 35.29
N HIS A 125 17.01 24.95 35.30
CA HIS A 125 17.38 26.24 34.75
C HIS A 125 18.35 27.01 35.66
N THR A 126 19.23 27.80 35.03
CA THR A 126 20.07 28.88 35.59
C THR A 126 21.26 28.51 36.48
N SER A 127 22.47 28.76 35.95
CA SER A 127 23.41 29.72 36.56
C SER A 127 24.47 30.19 35.55
N LYS A 128 24.90 31.45 35.72
CA LYS A 128 25.76 32.24 34.82
C LYS A 128 27.19 31.69 34.65
N VAL A 129 27.74 31.80 33.44
CA VAL A 129 29.15 32.17 33.18
C VAL A 129 29.19 33.10 31.94
N GLU A 130 30.03 34.12 31.98
CA GLU A 130 30.21 35.13 30.90
C GLU A 130 31.19 34.66 29.81
N PRO A 131 31.15 35.24 28.58
CA PRO A 131 31.97 34.80 27.46
C PRO A 131 33.36 35.43 27.45
N VAL A 132 34.36 34.68 26.99
CA VAL A 132 35.66 35.23 26.54
C VAL A 132 35.58 35.55 25.05
N VAL A 133 36.11 36.72 24.68
CA VAL A 133 36.06 37.31 23.34
C VAL A 133 37.31 36.96 22.54
N GLU A 134 37.15 36.59 21.27
CA GLU A 134 37.96 37.04 20.12
C GLU A 134 37.22 36.62 18.83
N ASN A 135 36.55 37.55 18.15
CA ASN A 135 37.04 38.45 17.08
C ASN A 135 37.19 37.78 15.71
N GLY A 136 36.48 38.30 14.69
CA GLY A 136 36.74 37.88 13.31
C GLY A 136 35.61 38.03 12.28
N ASN A 137 34.96 39.20 12.19
CA ASN A 137 34.42 39.87 10.99
C ASN A 137 33.85 39.10 9.76
N SER A 138 32.85 39.59 9.01
CA SER A 138 31.83 40.65 9.23
C SER A 138 30.89 40.77 8.01
N TYR A 139 29.61 41.14 8.26
CA TYR A 139 28.67 41.82 7.33
C TYR A 139 28.15 41.10 6.04
N PRO A 140 27.02 41.55 5.46
CA PRO A 140 25.81 41.99 6.16
C PRO A 140 24.49 41.48 5.54
N GLU A 141 23.44 41.52 6.37
CA GLU A 141 22.03 41.53 5.97
C GLU A 141 21.69 42.83 5.19
N MET A 142 20.71 42.81 4.27
CA MET A 142 20.03 44.04 3.84
C MET A 142 18.53 43.83 3.59
N LYS A 143 17.73 44.78 4.07
CA LYS A 143 16.26 44.80 3.99
C LYS A 143 15.72 45.45 2.72
N THR A 144 14.46 45.12 2.46
CA THR A 144 13.47 45.67 1.52
C THR A 144 13.53 47.17 1.22
N ILE A 145 13.37 47.55 -0.06
CA ILE A 145 12.81 48.83 -0.53
C ILE A 145 11.91 48.55 -1.75
N SER A 146 10.84 49.33 -1.93
CA SER A 146 9.88 49.25 -3.05
C SER A 146 9.99 50.48 -3.97
N ALA A 147 9.82 50.33 -5.30
CA ALA A 147 9.07 51.27 -6.17
C ALA A 147 9.11 50.92 -7.68
N GLU A 148 7.92 50.86 -8.29
CA GLU A 148 7.46 51.32 -9.61
C GLU A 148 8.23 51.16 -10.96
N ASN A 149 7.46 50.66 -11.93
CA ASN A 149 7.31 51.08 -13.34
C ASN A 149 8.47 50.98 -14.35
N GLY A 150 8.32 50.03 -15.27
CA GLY A 150 9.01 49.98 -16.56
C GLY A 150 8.54 48.78 -17.40
N SER A 151 7.58 48.99 -18.31
CA SER A 151 7.16 48.03 -19.33
C SER A 151 7.43 48.57 -20.73
N PRO A 152 7.30 47.75 -21.78
CA PRO A 152 8.02 46.51 -22.01
C PRO A 152 8.92 46.65 -23.26
N MET A 153 9.75 45.65 -23.57
CA MET A 153 10.39 45.55 -24.88
C MET A 153 10.14 44.18 -25.49
N GLU A 154 9.50 44.18 -26.66
CA GLU A 154 9.14 42.98 -27.41
C GLU A 154 10.39 42.30 -27.99
N ALA A 155 10.40 40.97 -27.99
CA ALA A 155 11.23 40.16 -28.86
C ALA A 155 10.34 39.06 -29.45
N GLN A 156 10.23 39.06 -30.78
CA GLN A 156 9.24 38.28 -31.52
C GLN A 156 9.60 36.79 -31.64
N ASP A 157 8.55 36.00 -31.80
CA ASP A 157 8.43 34.68 -32.42
C ASP A 157 9.71 33.90 -32.76
N LYS A 158 9.74 32.68 -32.20
CA LYS A 158 9.92 31.50 -33.04
C LYS A 158 8.79 30.53 -32.82
N ASP A 159 8.00 30.31 -33.86
CA ASP A 159 7.01 29.23 -33.92
C ASP A 159 7.67 27.89 -33.59
N VAL A 160 7.40 27.36 -32.41
CA VAL A 160 7.56 25.94 -32.14
C VAL A 160 6.22 25.30 -32.44
N VAL A 161 6.11 24.71 -33.63
CA VAL A 161 4.94 23.93 -34.04
C VAL A 161 4.70 22.84 -33.00
N SER A 162 3.54 22.90 -32.35
CA SER A 162 3.11 21.91 -31.37
C SER A 162 2.75 20.59 -32.06
N GLU A 163 3.75 19.73 -32.26
CA GLU A 163 3.48 18.33 -32.58
C GLU A 163 2.80 17.67 -31.37
N GLY A 164 1.65 17.03 -31.62
CA GLY A 164 0.90 16.32 -30.60
C GLY A 164 1.68 15.11 -30.04
N LEU A 165 1.14 14.48 -29.01
CA LEU A 165 1.77 13.39 -28.26
C LEU A 165 1.87 12.08 -29.07
N GLY A 166 2.66 12.07 -30.15
CA GLY A 166 2.88 10.96 -31.06
C GLY A 166 4.34 10.85 -31.49
N SER A 167 4.86 9.62 -31.51
CA SER A 167 6.15 9.21 -32.09
C SER A 167 7.45 9.34 -31.26
N VAL A 168 7.43 9.79 -29.99
CA VAL A 168 8.56 9.52 -29.06
C VAL A 168 8.06 9.00 -27.72
N VAL A 169 8.03 7.68 -27.56
CA VAL A 169 7.69 7.04 -26.27
C VAL A 169 8.95 6.96 -25.41
N ILE A 170 9.13 7.96 -24.54
CA ILE A 170 10.20 7.96 -23.55
C ILE A 170 9.74 7.12 -22.35
N TYR A 171 10.29 5.91 -22.23
CA TYR A 171 10.09 5.07 -21.06
C TYR A 171 11.04 5.47 -19.92
N ASP A 172 10.67 5.14 -18.68
CA ASP A 172 11.45 5.33 -17.46
C ASP A 172 11.94 6.78 -17.23
N GLN A 173 11.19 7.76 -17.72
CA GLN A 173 11.44 9.19 -17.45
C GLN A 173 10.13 9.92 -17.15
N TRP A 174 10.19 10.87 -16.22
CA TRP A 174 9.07 11.75 -15.90
C TRP A 174 8.95 12.86 -16.94
N THR A 175 7.75 13.05 -17.47
CA THR A 175 7.41 14.10 -18.42
C THR A 175 6.12 14.82 -17.99
N ALA A 176 6.00 16.11 -18.27
CA ALA A 176 4.76 16.85 -18.01
C ALA A 176 3.86 16.79 -19.27
N PRO A 177 2.66 16.21 -19.22
CA PRO A 177 1.73 16.24 -20.35
C PRO A 177 1.13 17.65 -20.54
N PRO A 178 0.59 17.98 -21.73
CA PRO A 178 -0.05 19.27 -21.99
C PRO A 178 -1.37 19.39 -21.22
N ILE A 179 -1.34 20.04 -20.06
CA ILE A 179 -2.51 20.22 -19.20
C ILE A 179 -3.40 21.37 -19.67
N SER A 180 -4.72 21.14 -19.66
CA SER A 180 -5.75 22.16 -19.94
C SER A 180 -6.84 22.20 -18.85
N GLY A 181 -7.78 23.14 -18.96
CA GLY A 181 -8.94 23.25 -18.06
C GLY A 181 -8.67 24.03 -16.77
N GLN A 182 -9.37 23.69 -15.68
CA GLN A 182 -9.27 24.37 -14.38
C GLN A 182 -8.51 23.51 -13.36
N PRO A 183 -7.16 23.62 -13.28
CA PRO A 183 -6.38 22.78 -12.39
C PRO A 183 -6.69 23.08 -10.91
N PRO A 184 -6.68 22.05 -10.04
CA PRO A 184 -6.73 22.25 -8.60
C PRO A 184 -5.57 23.13 -8.11
N LYS A 185 -5.81 23.84 -7.02
CA LYS A 185 -4.77 24.58 -6.30
C LYS A 185 -3.63 23.64 -5.87
N ALA A 186 -2.39 24.12 -5.93
CA ALA A 186 -1.20 23.39 -5.47
C ALA A 186 -1.34 22.90 -4.02
N ARG A 187 -1.02 21.62 -3.78
CA ARG A 187 -1.35 20.91 -2.54
C ARG A 187 -0.47 19.67 -2.34
N TYR A 188 -0.44 19.19 -1.11
CA TYR A 188 0.13 17.90 -0.70
C TYR A 188 -0.85 17.20 0.26
N GLU A 189 -0.62 15.93 0.57
CA GLU A 189 -1.47 15.12 1.46
C GLU A 189 -2.95 15.03 1.02
N HIS A 190 -3.22 15.14 -0.29
CA HIS A 190 -4.55 14.94 -0.86
C HIS A 190 -4.80 13.46 -1.16
N GLY A 191 -6.07 13.07 -1.17
CA GLY A 191 -6.48 11.77 -1.67
C GLY A 191 -6.54 11.77 -3.19
N ALA A 192 -6.05 10.70 -3.82
CA ALA A 192 -6.09 10.51 -5.27
C ALA A 192 -6.61 9.11 -5.61
N ALA A 193 -7.50 9.01 -6.59
CA ALA A 193 -8.06 7.74 -7.07
C ALA A 193 -8.30 7.80 -8.58
N VAL A 194 -8.16 6.68 -9.29
CA VAL A 194 -8.54 6.56 -10.70
C VAL A 194 -9.78 5.68 -10.80
N VAL A 195 -10.77 6.16 -11.55
CA VAL A 195 -11.95 5.39 -11.95
C VAL A 195 -12.08 5.54 -13.47
N GLN A 196 -11.98 4.41 -14.19
CA GLN A 196 -11.88 4.40 -15.65
C GLN A 196 -10.71 5.30 -16.09
N ASP A 197 -10.91 6.20 -17.06
CA ASP A 197 -9.88 7.13 -17.57
C ASP A 197 -9.85 8.48 -16.82
N LYS A 198 -10.34 8.53 -15.58
CA LYS A 198 -10.48 9.77 -14.82
C LYS A 198 -9.78 9.69 -13.47
N MET A 199 -8.83 10.59 -13.25
CA MET A 199 -8.11 10.76 -11.98
C MET A 199 -8.80 11.81 -11.13
N TYR A 200 -9.31 11.41 -9.98
CA TYR A 200 -9.98 12.26 -9.00
C TYR A 200 -9.01 12.68 -7.90
N ILE A 201 -9.01 13.96 -7.56
CA ILE A 201 -8.24 14.55 -6.45
C ILE A 201 -9.20 15.19 -5.46
N TYR A 202 -9.10 14.80 -4.19
CA TYR A 202 -9.90 15.34 -3.11
C TYR A 202 -9.03 15.86 -1.95
N GLY A 203 -9.42 17.01 -1.39
CA GLY A 203 -8.81 17.57 -0.19
C GLY A 203 -7.32 17.89 -0.33
N GLY A 204 -6.56 17.65 0.74
CA GLY A 204 -5.15 18.00 0.86
C GLY A 204 -4.92 19.33 1.58
N ASN A 205 -3.65 19.70 1.73
CA ASN A 205 -3.20 20.82 2.53
C ASN A 205 -2.48 21.87 1.66
N HIS A 206 -2.75 23.15 1.92
CA HIS A 206 -2.02 24.28 1.35
C HIS A 206 -1.89 25.40 2.38
N ASN A 207 -0.66 25.79 2.74
CA ASN A 207 -0.35 26.81 3.76
C ASN A 207 -1.06 26.55 5.10
N GLY A 208 -1.07 25.29 5.55
CA GLY A 208 -1.72 24.86 6.80
C GLY A 208 -3.25 24.91 6.76
N ARG A 209 -3.86 25.05 5.58
CA ARG A 209 -5.30 24.98 5.38
C ARG A 209 -5.65 23.72 4.63
N TYR A 210 -6.46 22.87 5.26
CA TYR A 210 -7.06 21.73 4.59
C TYR A 210 -8.10 22.19 3.57
N LEU A 211 -8.26 21.41 2.51
CA LEU A 211 -9.13 21.66 1.38
C LEU A 211 -10.30 20.65 1.36
N ASN A 212 -11.38 20.97 0.64
CA ASN A 212 -12.54 20.10 0.44
C ASN A 212 -13.11 20.18 -0.98
N ASP A 213 -12.33 20.71 -1.93
CA ASP A 213 -12.63 20.66 -3.34
C ASP A 213 -12.35 19.27 -3.91
N LEU A 214 -13.22 18.84 -4.84
CA LEU A 214 -13.05 17.64 -5.64
C LEU A 214 -12.78 18.08 -7.09
N HIS A 215 -11.66 17.65 -7.64
CA HIS A 215 -11.27 17.89 -9.02
C HIS A 215 -11.11 16.56 -9.75
N VAL A 216 -11.30 16.58 -11.07
CA VAL A 216 -11.08 15.43 -11.93
C VAL A 216 -10.23 15.83 -13.14
N LEU A 217 -9.21 15.03 -13.42
CA LEU A 217 -8.39 15.08 -14.63
C LEU A 217 -8.85 13.95 -15.54
N ASP A 218 -9.26 14.29 -16.75
CA ASP A 218 -9.43 13.30 -17.81
C ASP A 218 -8.06 12.91 -18.38
N LEU A 219 -7.72 11.62 -18.29
CA LEU A 219 -6.41 11.10 -18.69
C LEU A 219 -6.27 10.91 -20.22
N ARG A 220 -7.37 11.01 -20.99
CA ARG A 220 -7.34 10.96 -22.45
C ARG A 220 -7.10 12.35 -23.05
N SER A 221 -7.78 13.38 -22.51
CA SER A 221 -7.68 14.77 -22.99
C SER A 221 -6.76 15.68 -22.17
N TRP A 222 -6.18 15.19 -21.07
CA TRP A 222 -5.33 15.95 -20.14
C TRP A 222 -5.98 17.25 -19.63
N SER A 223 -7.30 17.22 -19.46
CA SER A 223 -8.11 18.38 -19.10
C SER A 223 -8.68 18.26 -17.68
N TRP A 224 -8.40 19.25 -16.83
CA TRP A 224 -8.99 19.36 -15.50
C TRP A 224 -10.38 20.00 -15.53
N SER A 225 -11.29 19.46 -14.73
CA SER A 225 -12.51 20.13 -14.31
C SER A 225 -12.69 20.04 -12.79
N ARG A 226 -13.42 21.02 -12.23
CA ARG A 226 -13.88 20.98 -10.84
C ARG A 226 -15.24 20.32 -10.79
N ILE A 227 -15.45 19.43 -9.81
CA ILE A 227 -16.75 18.80 -9.60
C ILE A 227 -17.55 19.66 -8.61
N GLU A 228 -18.72 20.12 -9.04
CA GLU A 228 -19.69 20.78 -8.17
C GLU A 228 -20.47 19.73 -7.39
N VAL A 229 -20.27 19.73 -6.08
CA VAL A 229 -20.98 18.83 -5.14
C VAL A 229 -22.41 19.29 -4.98
N LYS A 230 -23.37 18.42 -5.26
CA LYS A 230 -24.77 18.64 -4.93
C LYS A 230 -24.99 18.38 -3.45
N ALA A 231 -25.73 19.29 -2.78
CA ALA A 231 -26.29 18.99 -1.48
C ALA A 231 -27.18 17.75 -1.60
N GLY A 232 -26.91 16.72 -0.78
CA GLY A 232 -27.71 15.50 -0.77
C GLY A 232 -29.16 15.78 -0.35
N PRO A 233 -30.12 14.92 -0.76
CA PRO A 233 -31.50 15.04 -0.29
C PRO A 233 -31.55 14.92 1.24
N GLU A 234 -32.32 15.81 1.86
CA GLU A 234 -32.44 15.91 3.32
C GLU A 234 -32.97 14.61 3.93
N SER A 235 -32.13 13.91 4.70
CA SER A 235 -32.65 13.07 5.78
C SER A 235 -33.26 13.98 6.84
N THR A 236 -34.49 13.71 7.27
CA THR A 236 -35.34 14.58 8.11
C THR A 236 -34.87 14.84 9.56
N ASP A 237 -33.57 14.70 9.84
CA ASP A 237 -32.95 15.13 11.09
C ASP A 237 -31.64 15.89 10.79
N SER A 238 -31.50 17.08 11.37
CA SER A 238 -30.43 18.08 11.22
C SER A 238 -30.39 18.91 9.92
N SER A 239 -30.61 20.22 10.09
CA SER A 239 -30.67 21.22 9.03
C SER A 239 -29.29 21.78 8.64
N SER A 240 -28.58 21.11 7.74
CA SER A 240 -27.52 21.75 6.93
C SER A 240 -27.10 20.82 5.78
N PRO A 241 -26.80 21.34 4.58
CA PRO A 241 -26.10 20.57 3.57
C PRO A 241 -24.80 19.99 4.16
N LEU A 242 -24.57 18.68 4.00
CA LEU A 242 -23.34 18.01 4.42
C LEU A 242 -22.15 18.46 3.57
N THR A 243 -21.68 19.68 3.82
CA THR A 243 -20.37 20.16 3.36
C THR A 243 -19.32 19.35 4.09
N VAL A 244 -18.65 18.44 3.36
CA VAL A 244 -17.64 17.58 3.99
C VAL A 244 -16.52 18.45 4.55
N ALA A 245 -16.20 18.19 5.83
CA ALA A 245 -15.12 18.86 6.54
C ALA A 245 -13.79 18.76 5.76
N PRO A 246 -13.10 19.89 5.51
CA PRO A 246 -11.80 19.89 4.86
C PRO A 246 -10.78 18.99 5.55
N CYS A 247 -10.04 18.21 4.75
CA CYS A 247 -9.15 17.17 5.24
C CYS A 247 -7.86 17.02 4.43
N ALA A 248 -6.83 16.45 5.06
CA ALA A 248 -5.55 16.09 4.48
C ALA A 248 -5.03 14.79 5.13
N GLY A 249 -4.11 14.07 4.49
CA GLY A 249 -3.54 12.81 4.97
C GLY A 249 -4.53 11.63 4.96
N HIS A 250 -5.64 11.77 4.24
CA HIS A 250 -6.65 10.74 4.06
C HIS A 250 -6.34 9.90 2.82
N SER A 251 -6.85 8.68 2.78
CA SER A 251 -6.83 7.86 1.57
C SER A 251 -8.14 8.01 0.80
N LEU A 252 -8.06 8.04 -0.53
CA LEU A 252 -9.22 8.06 -1.43
C LEU A 252 -9.22 6.73 -2.21
N ILE A 253 -10.19 5.86 -1.90
CA ILE A 253 -10.25 4.50 -2.46
C ILE A 253 -11.45 4.40 -3.42
N PRO A 254 -11.27 3.98 -4.68
CA PRO A 254 -12.40 3.67 -5.55
C PRO A 254 -13.08 2.37 -5.09
N TRP A 255 -14.40 2.40 -4.91
CA TRP A 255 -15.20 1.24 -4.56
C TRP A 255 -16.58 1.33 -5.22
N ASP A 256 -16.96 0.32 -6.01
CA ASP A 256 -18.11 0.36 -6.91
C ASP A 256 -18.16 1.65 -7.76
N ASN A 257 -19.24 2.43 -7.64
CA ASN A 257 -19.43 3.75 -8.26
C ASN A 257 -19.18 4.91 -7.27
N LYS A 258 -18.34 4.68 -6.25
CA LYS A 258 -18.08 5.64 -5.17
C LYS A 258 -16.59 5.84 -4.94
N LEU A 259 -16.24 7.02 -4.41
CA LEU A 259 -14.91 7.31 -3.88
C LEU A 259 -14.99 7.38 -2.36
N LEU A 260 -14.32 6.45 -1.67
CA LEU A 260 -14.26 6.39 -0.22
C LEU A 260 -13.10 7.25 0.29
N SER A 261 -13.41 8.39 0.91
CA SER A 261 -12.48 9.19 1.70
C SER A 261 -12.45 8.64 3.12
N ILE A 262 -11.29 8.17 3.56
CA ILE A 262 -11.12 7.48 4.84
C ILE A 262 -9.84 7.95 5.57
N ALA A 263 -9.94 8.07 6.90
CA ALA A 263 -8.90 8.60 7.78
C ALA A 263 -8.48 10.04 7.43
N GLY A 264 -7.27 10.44 7.83
CA GLY A 264 -6.73 11.79 7.67
C GLY A 264 -7.14 12.78 8.75
N HIS A 265 -6.47 13.93 8.74
CA HIS A 265 -6.71 15.04 9.64
C HIS A 265 -7.81 15.96 9.10
N THR A 266 -8.78 16.30 9.95
CA THR A 266 -9.70 17.44 9.78
C THR A 266 -9.35 18.53 10.78
N LYS A 267 -9.88 19.75 10.59
CA LYS A 267 -9.71 20.85 11.57
C LYS A 267 -10.34 20.49 12.92
N ASP A 268 -11.52 19.90 12.88
CA ASP A 268 -12.28 19.42 14.02
C ASP A 268 -12.32 17.88 13.89
N PRO A 269 -11.38 17.14 14.52
CA PRO A 269 -11.27 15.69 14.37
C PRO A 269 -12.38 14.95 15.13
N SER A 270 -12.94 13.92 14.51
CA SER A 270 -13.69 12.88 15.21
C SER A 270 -12.75 12.07 16.10
N GLU A 271 -13.26 11.44 17.16
CA GLU A 271 -12.47 10.53 18.01
C GLU A 271 -12.03 9.27 17.24
N THR A 272 -12.86 8.79 16.32
CA THR A 272 -12.64 7.60 15.50
C THR A 272 -12.64 7.90 14.00
N ILE A 273 -12.08 6.99 13.20
CA ILE A 273 -12.09 7.10 11.73
C ILE A 273 -13.54 7.05 11.22
N GLN A 274 -13.90 8.04 10.40
CA GLN A 274 -15.14 8.04 9.63
C GLN A 274 -14.87 7.64 8.18
N VAL A 275 -15.82 6.91 7.58
CA VAL A 275 -15.81 6.57 6.16
C VAL A 275 -16.80 7.48 5.45
N LYS A 276 -16.32 8.28 4.49
CA LYS A 276 -17.15 9.19 3.70
C LYS A 276 -17.13 8.76 2.26
N ALA A 277 -18.28 8.65 1.62
CA ALA A 277 -18.40 8.24 0.23
C ALA A 277 -18.87 9.41 -0.64
N PHE A 278 -18.16 9.68 -1.72
CA PHE A 278 -18.67 10.49 -2.82
C PHE A 278 -19.28 9.58 -3.88
N ASP A 279 -20.55 9.78 -4.22
CA ASP A 279 -21.21 9.03 -5.28
C ASP A 279 -21.01 9.71 -6.64
N LEU A 280 -20.45 8.96 -7.60
CA LEU A 280 -20.09 9.47 -8.93
C LEU A 280 -21.30 9.71 -9.86
N GLN A 281 -22.47 9.12 -9.57
CA GLN A 281 -23.71 9.33 -10.33
C GLN A 281 -24.50 10.52 -9.80
N THR A 282 -24.66 10.62 -8.47
CA THR A 282 -25.46 11.71 -7.86
C THR A 282 -24.63 12.98 -7.60
N CYS A 283 -23.30 12.91 -7.66
CA CYS A 283 -22.36 13.97 -7.30
C CYS A 283 -22.56 14.50 -5.88
N SER A 284 -22.88 13.62 -4.93
CA SER A 284 -23.14 13.97 -3.53
C SER A 284 -22.30 13.15 -2.56
N TRP A 285 -21.88 13.77 -1.46
CA TRP A 285 -21.22 13.09 -0.35
C TRP A 285 -22.24 12.51 0.64
N SER A 286 -21.90 11.37 1.24
CA SER A 286 -22.54 10.84 2.44
C SER A 286 -21.48 10.28 3.41
N THR A 287 -21.81 10.25 4.71
CA THR A 287 -21.03 9.48 5.68
C THR A 287 -21.61 8.07 5.74
N LEU A 288 -20.79 7.06 5.48
CA LEU A 288 -21.21 5.67 5.60
C LEU A 288 -21.27 5.28 7.09
N LYS A 289 -22.34 4.59 7.46
CA LYS A 289 -22.49 4.02 8.80
C LYS A 289 -21.66 2.76 8.89
N THR A 290 -20.72 2.72 9.84
CA THR A 290 -19.92 1.53 10.13
C THR A 290 -20.25 0.94 11.50
N TYR A 291 -19.86 -0.32 11.69
CA TYR A 291 -20.13 -1.14 12.86
C TYR A 291 -18.81 -1.68 13.44
N GLY A 292 -18.87 -2.46 14.53
CA GLY A 292 -17.67 -2.98 15.19
C GLY A 292 -16.92 -1.92 16.00
N LYS A 293 -15.58 -2.00 16.01
CA LYS A 293 -14.70 -1.07 16.74
C LYS A 293 -13.91 -0.18 15.77
N PRO A 294 -14.42 0.99 15.36
CA PRO A 294 -13.67 1.87 14.48
C PRO A 294 -12.38 2.38 15.16
N PRO A 295 -11.21 2.34 14.50
CA PRO A 295 -9.95 2.85 15.03
C PRO A 295 -10.00 4.33 15.40
N VAL A 296 -9.09 4.75 16.29
CA VAL A 296 -8.86 6.18 16.60
C VAL A 296 -8.53 6.97 15.31
N SER A 297 -9.08 8.19 15.22
CA SER A 297 -8.81 9.09 14.09
C SER A 297 -7.33 9.47 14.02
N ARG A 298 -6.78 9.43 12.80
CA ARG A 298 -5.34 9.45 12.52
C ARG A 298 -5.06 9.98 11.12
N GLY A 299 -3.83 10.46 10.91
CA GLY A 299 -3.27 10.79 9.60
C GLY A 299 -1.97 10.03 9.33
N GLY A 300 -1.51 10.02 8.08
CA GLY A 300 -0.27 9.32 7.69
C GLY A 300 -0.35 7.79 7.80
N GLN A 301 -1.54 7.23 7.94
CA GLN A 301 -1.79 5.79 7.84
C GLN A 301 -1.76 5.32 6.38
N SER A 302 -1.42 4.06 6.14
CA SER A 302 -1.74 3.40 4.87
C SER A 302 -3.13 2.80 4.90
N VAL A 303 -3.84 2.82 3.77
CA VAL A 303 -5.11 2.10 3.56
C VAL A 303 -5.03 1.37 2.24
N THR A 304 -5.13 0.04 2.28
CA THR A 304 -4.99 -0.84 1.10
C THR A 304 -6.26 -1.64 0.89
N LEU A 305 -6.83 -1.64 -0.31
CA LEU A 305 -7.95 -2.50 -0.68
C LEU A 305 -7.43 -3.91 -1.00
N VAL A 306 -8.01 -4.92 -0.35
CA VAL A 306 -7.71 -6.34 -0.56
C VAL A 306 -9.04 -7.08 -0.68
N GLY A 307 -9.38 -7.55 -1.88
CA GLY A 307 -10.69 -8.11 -2.17
C GLY A 307 -11.80 -7.11 -1.85
N THR A 308 -12.65 -7.45 -0.86
CA THR A 308 -13.75 -6.61 -0.37
C THR A 308 -13.44 -5.85 0.92
N SER A 309 -12.18 -5.84 1.37
CA SER A 309 -11.78 -5.30 2.67
C SER A 309 -10.73 -4.19 2.55
N LEU A 310 -10.83 -3.14 3.35
CA LEU A 310 -9.77 -2.16 3.55
C LEU A 310 -8.89 -2.57 4.73
N VAL A 311 -7.59 -2.70 4.50
CA VAL A 311 -6.59 -2.93 5.54
C VAL A 311 -5.90 -1.61 5.87
N ILE A 312 -6.03 -1.17 7.12
CA ILE A 312 -5.48 0.08 7.64
C ILE A 312 -4.30 -0.25 8.56
N PHE A 313 -3.15 0.38 8.37
CA PHE A 313 -1.98 0.19 9.23
C PHE A 313 -1.33 1.51 9.65
N GLY A 314 -0.99 1.60 10.93
CA GLY A 314 -0.18 2.67 11.52
C GLY A 314 -0.80 4.06 11.46
N GLY A 315 0.03 5.08 11.27
CA GLY A 315 -0.32 6.51 11.28
C GLY A 315 -0.05 7.21 12.61
N GLN A 316 -0.53 8.45 12.73
CA GLN A 316 -0.39 9.29 13.93
C GLN A 316 -1.76 9.79 14.41
N ASP A 317 -2.05 9.63 15.71
CA ASP A 317 -3.29 10.12 16.34
C ASP A 317 -3.25 11.63 16.67
N ALA A 318 -4.39 12.19 17.10
CA ALA A 318 -4.50 13.60 17.48
C ALA A 318 -3.62 14.02 18.69
N LYS A 319 -3.07 13.06 19.46
CA LYS A 319 -2.13 13.31 20.57
C LYS A 319 -0.67 13.24 20.12
N ARG A 320 -0.42 13.06 18.81
CA ARG A 320 0.89 12.77 18.22
C ARG A 320 1.49 11.43 18.63
N SER A 321 0.65 10.47 19.02
CA SER A 321 1.08 9.09 19.23
C SER A 321 1.19 8.41 17.87
N LEU A 322 2.40 7.92 17.54
CA LEU A 322 2.60 7.05 16.38
C LEU A 322 2.04 5.66 16.69
N LEU A 323 1.48 5.01 15.67
CA LEU A 323 0.76 3.76 15.79
C LEU A 323 1.38 2.67 14.90
N ASN A 324 1.19 1.41 15.28
CA ASN A 324 1.47 0.21 14.47
C ASN A 324 0.36 -0.86 14.64
N ASP A 325 -0.84 -0.42 15.00
CA ASP A 325 -2.02 -1.26 15.00
C ASP A 325 -2.52 -1.53 13.57
N LEU A 326 -3.24 -2.64 13.44
CA LEU A 326 -3.78 -3.14 12.19
C LEU A 326 -5.30 -3.26 12.33
N HIS A 327 -6.04 -2.61 11.44
CA HIS A 327 -7.50 -2.67 11.42
C HIS A 327 -7.99 -3.10 10.04
N ILE A 328 -9.08 -3.86 10.01
CA ILE A 328 -9.75 -4.25 8.78
C ILE A 328 -11.17 -3.68 8.81
N LEU A 329 -11.57 -3.04 7.71
CA LEU A 329 -12.96 -2.70 7.43
C LEU A 329 -13.45 -3.56 6.26
N ASP A 330 -14.37 -4.48 6.56
CA ASP A 330 -15.16 -5.19 5.54
C ASP A 330 -16.13 -4.19 4.88
N LEU A 331 -16.08 -4.06 3.55
CA LEU A 331 -16.93 -3.14 2.79
C LEU A 331 -18.30 -3.73 2.40
N GLU A 332 -18.51 -5.03 2.53
CA GLU A 332 -19.83 -5.66 2.37
C GLU A 332 -20.68 -5.47 3.64
N THR A 333 -20.08 -5.70 4.81
CA THR A 333 -20.78 -5.55 6.11
C THR A 333 -20.61 -4.19 6.77
N MET A 334 -19.66 -3.37 6.31
CA MET A 334 -19.26 -2.09 6.93
C MET A 334 -18.79 -2.26 8.39
N THR A 335 -18.18 -3.40 8.73
CA THR A 335 -17.76 -3.74 10.10
C THR A 335 -16.25 -3.58 10.28
N TRP A 336 -15.85 -2.93 11.37
CA TRP A 336 -14.46 -2.76 11.77
C TRP A 336 -14.00 -3.83 12.76
N ASP A 337 -12.90 -4.50 12.42
CA ASP A 337 -12.17 -5.42 13.28
C ASP A 337 -10.73 -4.94 13.53
N GLU A 338 -10.35 -4.91 14.80
CA GLU A 338 -8.99 -4.66 15.28
C GLU A 338 -8.23 -6.00 15.28
N ILE A 339 -7.10 -6.09 14.56
CA ILE A 339 -6.39 -7.35 14.38
C ILE A 339 -5.02 -7.35 15.06
N ASP A 340 -4.91 -8.18 16.10
CA ASP A 340 -3.64 -8.57 16.68
C ASP A 340 -2.88 -9.53 15.74
N ALA A 341 -1.94 -9.03 14.93
CA ALA A 341 -1.03 -9.86 14.14
C ALA A 341 0.14 -10.42 14.96
N VAL A 342 0.71 -11.56 14.53
CA VAL A 342 1.90 -12.17 15.16
C VAL A 342 3.17 -11.88 14.36
N GLY A 343 4.35 -12.26 14.86
CA GLY A 343 5.62 -12.15 14.12
C GLY A 343 6.38 -10.86 14.42
N VAL A 344 7.06 -10.28 13.43
CA VAL A 344 7.88 -9.06 13.59
C VAL A 344 7.19 -7.85 12.93
N PRO A 345 6.24 -7.18 13.62
CA PRO A 345 5.52 -6.04 13.05
C PRO A 345 6.45 -4.84 12.81
N PRO A 346 6.05 -3.91 11.93
CA PRO A 346 6.73 -2.63 11.82
C PRO A 346 6.65 -1.85 13.15
N SER A 347 7.70 -1.08 13.45
CA SER A 347 7.67 -0.09 14.53
C SER A 347 6.59 0.98 14.29
N PRO A 348 6.04 1.61 15.35
CA PRO A 348 5.10 2.73 15.21
C PRO A 348 5.61 3.81 14.25
N ARG A 349 4.79 4.14 13.24
CA ARG A 349 5.19 4.98 12.11
C ARG A 349 4.01 5.64 11.41
N SER A 350 4.27 6.79 10.79
CA SER A 350 3.39 7.45 9.84
C SER A 350 4.08 7.61 8.49
N ASP A 351 3.31 7.96 7.46
CA ASP A 351 3.79 8.42 6.15
C ASP A 351 4.66 7.37 5.43
N HIS A 352 4.37 6.09 5.69
CA HIS A 352 4.86 4.93 4.96
C HIS A 352 3.97 4.63 3.76
N ALA A 353 4.51 3.90 2.79
CA ALA A 353 3.72 3.34 1.70
C ALA A 353 3.34 1.89 1.99
N ALA A 354 2.20 1.46 1.44
CA ALA A 354 1.77 0.07 1.45
C ALA A 354 1.37 -0.41 0.04
N ALA A 355 1.48 -1.71 -0.21
CA ALA A 355 0.92 -2.38 -1.38
C ALA A 355 0.48 -3.80 -1.03
N VAL A 356 -0.48 -4.34 -1.78
CA VAL A 356 -0.85 -5.75 -1.73
C VAL A 356 -0.27 -6.49 -2.94
N HIS A 357 0.29 -7.67 -2.70
CA HIS A 357 0.74 -8.60 -3.72
C HIS A 357 -0.04 -9.92 -3.61
N ALA A 358 -0.47 -10.44 -4.77
CA ALA A 358 -1.22 -11.69 -4.91
C ALA A 358 -2.45 -11.84 -3.99
N GLU A 359 -3.12 -10.72 -3.65
CA GLU A 359 -4.25 -10.62 -2.69
C GLU A 359 -3.97 -11.21 -1.28
N ARG A 360 -2.71 -11.56 -0.98
CA ARG A 360 -2.30 -12.24 0.26
C ARG A 360 -1.23 -11.50 1.04
N TYR A 361 -0.29 -10.85 0.38
CA TYR A 361 0.85 -10.24 1.06
C TYR A 361 0.68 -8.72 1.12
N LEU A 362 0.55 -8.15 2.31
CA LEU A 362 0.60 -6.70 2.52
C LEU A 362 2.04 -6.30 2.83
N LEU A 363 2.64 -5.53 1.93
CA LEU A 363 3.98 -4.97 2.06
C LEU A 363 3.88 -3.56 2.66
N ILE A 364 4.71 -3.26 3.66
CA ILE A 364 4.87 -1.93 4.27
C ILE A 364 6.32 -1.49 4.08
N PHE A 365 6.53 -0.31 3.47
CA PHE A 365 7.87 0.23 3.22
C PHE A 365 8.06 1.65 3.75
N GLY A 366 9.13 1.84 4.52
CA GLY A 366 9.59 3.14 5.02
C GLY A 366 8.65 3.77 6.04
N GLY A 367 8.51 5.09 5.97
CA GLY A 367 7.76 5.92 6.92
C GLY A 367 8.66 6.58 7.96
N GLY A 368 8.06 7.37 8.84
CA GLY A 368 8.74 8.20 9.83
C GLY A 368 8.36 7.85 11.27
N SER A 369 9.34 7.98 12.16
CA SER A 369 9.13 8.34 13.56
C SER A 369 9.36 9.84 13.76
N HIS A 370 9.15 10.34 14.97
CA HIS A 370 9.48 11.73 15.33
C HIS A 370 10.96 12.11 15.16
N ALA A 371 11.87 11.14 15.06
CA ALA A 371 13.31 11.37 15.00
C ALA A 371 14.00 10.78 13.75
N THR A 372 13.41 9.75 13.13
CA THR A 372 14.07 8.95 12.08
C THR A 372 13.08 8.53 11.01
N CYS A 373 13.48 8.60 9.74
CA CYS A 373 12.82 7.87 8.68
C CYS A 373 13.34 6.43 8.60
N PHE A 374 12.55 5.52 8.05
CA PHE A 374 12.88 4.10 7.88
C PHE A 374 13.10 3.74 6.39
N ASN A 375 13.85 2.67 6.14
CA ASN A 375 13.96 1.97 4.84
C ASN A 375 13.79 0.45 5.00
N ASP A 376 13.11 0.03 6.05
CA ASP A 376 12.74 -1.37 6.23
C ASP A 376 11.52 -1.73 5.38
N LEU A 377 11.49 -2.99 4.96
CA LEU A 377 10.34 -3.64 4.35
C LEU A 377 9.83 -4.69 5.32
N HIS A 378 8.54 -4.63 5.62
CA HIS A 378 7.82 -5.65 6.36
C HIS A 378 6.74 -6.24 5.46
N VAL A 379 6.45 -7.53 5.62
CA VAL A 379 5.44 -8.24 4.85
C VAL A 379 4.53 -9.00 5.81
N LEU A 380 3.26 -8.66 5.82
CA LEU A 380 2.19 -9.40 6.49
C LEU A 380 1.59 -10.39 5.49
N ASP A 381 1.67 -11.68 5.81
CA ASP A 381 0.83 -12.69 5.16
C ASP A 381 -0.58 -12.55 5.72
N LEU A 382 -1.55 -12.09 4.92
CA LEU A 382 -2.94 -11.85 5.33
C LEU A 382 -3.73 -13.15 5.58
N GLN A 383 -3.21 -14.31 5.19
CA GLN A 383 -3.84 -15.60 5.44
C GLN A 383 -3.39 -16.19 6.79
N ALA A 384 -2.09 -16.13 7.09
CA ALA A 384 -1.55 -16.49 8.41
C ALA A 384 -1.69 -15.36 9.45
N MET A 385 -1.95 -14.14 8.96
CA MET A 385 -1.86 -12.86 9.67
C MET A 385 -0.53 -12.71 10.45
N GLU A 386 0.57 -13.15 9.83
CA GLU A 386 1.93 -13.16 10.40
C GLU A 386 2.84 -12.14 9.70
N TRP A 387 3.49 -11.28 10.49
CA TRP A 387 4.48 -10.33 10.03
C TRP A 387 5.86 -10.95 9.92
N SER A 388 6.49 -10.72 8.77
CA SER A 388 7.89 -11.04 8.50
C SER A 388 8.66 -9.78 8.10
N ARG A 389 9.99 -9.83 8.24
CA ARG A 389 10.91 -8.80 7.77
C ARG A 389 11.93 -9.44 6.82
N PRO A 390 11.58 -9.67 5.55
CA PRO A 390 12.41 -10.42 4.62
C PRO A 390 13.69 -9.68 4.26
N THR A 391 14.72 -10.42 3.82
CA THR A 391 15.93 -9.84 3.27
C THR A 391 15.67 -9.29 1.87
N GLN A 392 16.00 -8.03 1.67
CA GLN A 392 15.84 -7.30 0.41
C GLN A 392 17.13 -7.37 -0.41
N GLN A 393 17.02 -7.29 -1.74
CA GLN A 393 18.14 -7.34 -2.68
C GLN A 393 18.12 -6.15 -3.65
N GLY A 394 19.19 -5.95 -4.42
CA GLY A 394 19.29 -4.88 -5.42
C GLY A 394 19.58 -3.50 -4.83
N ASP A 395 19.09 -2.45 -5.49
CA ASP A 395 19.36 -1.06 -5.15
C ASP A 395 18.50 -0.60 -3.96
N LEU A 396 18.91 -0.99 -2.75
CA LEU A 396 18.17 -0.73 -1.52
C LEU A 396 17.89 0.77 -1.34
N PRO A 397 16.61 1.22 -1.27
CA PRO A 397 16.32 2.64 -1.21
C PRO A 397 16.74 3.26 0.12
N THR A 398 17.08 4.54 0.05
CA THR A 398 17.30 5.40 1.22
C THR A 398 16.06 5.56 2.09
N ALA A 399 16.29 5.80 3.39
CA ALA A 399 15.23 6.01 4.38
C ALA A 399 14.37 7.22 4.04
N ARG A 400 13.05 7.04 4.05
CA ARG A 400 12.11 8.05 3.57
C ARG A 400 10.72 7.93 4.22
N ALA A 401 10.08 9.07 4.37
CA ALA A 401 8.68 9.23 4.74
C ALA A 401 7.98 10.17 3.73
N GLY A 402 6.65 10.09 3.63
CA GLY A 402 5.84 10.94 2.75
C GLY A 402 5.96 10.61 1.26
N HIS A 403 6.54 9.45 0.92
CA HIS A 403 6.57 8.91 -0.45
C HIS A 403 5.23 8.29 -0.84
N ALA A 404 4.89 8.38 -2.12
CA ALA A 404 3.79 7.60 -2.68
C ALA A 404 4.31 6.24 -3.16
N GLY A 405 3.46 5.21 -3.10
CA GLY A 405 3.72 3.90 -3.68
C GLY A 405 2.51 3.41 -4.47
N VAL A 406 2.72 2.80 -5.64
CA VAL A 406 1.64 2.21 -6.44
C VAL A 406 2.06 0.92 -7.14
N PRO A 407 1.27 -0.17 -7.06
CA PRO A 407 1.57 -1.43 -7.73
C PRO A 407 1.12 -1.40 -9.20
N VAL A 408 1.94 -1.99 -10.07
CA VAL A 408 1.67 -2.28 -11.50
C VAL A 408 2.10 -3.72 -11.76
N GLY A 409 1.14 -4.64 -11.76
CA GLY A 409 1.42 -6.09 -11.81
C GLY A 409 2.30 -6.54 -10.64
N GLU A 410 3.44 -7.16 -10.96
CA GLU A 410 4.44 -7.65 -10.00
C GLU A 410 5.30 -6.55 -9.36
N ASN A 411 5.24 -5.33 -9.87
CA ASN A 411 6.18 -4.27 -9.54
C ASN A 411 5.50 -3.17 -8.69
N TRP A 412 6.13 -2.78 -7.59
CA TRP A 412 5.69 -1.68 -6.74
C TRP A 412 6.60 -0.47 -6.90
N PHE A 413 6.08 0.59 -7.52
CA PHE A 413 6.83 1.82 -7.79
C PHE A 413 6.70 2.77 -6.60
N ILE A 414 7.83 3.29 -6.10
CA ILE A 414 7.91 4.27 -5.02
C ILE A 414 8.48 5.59 -5.56
N VAL A 415 7.80 6.70 -5.24
CA VAL A 415 8.10 8.04 -5.76
C VAL A 415 8.15 9.07 -4.64
N GLY A 416 9.19 9.91 -4.65
CA GLY A 416 9.36 11.01 -3.71
C GLY A 416 9.66 10.57 -2.27
N GLY A 417 9.09 11.33 -1.33
CA GLY A 417 9.39 11.28 0.10
C GLY A 417 10.71 11.97 0.46
N GLY A 418 11.08 11.94 1.74
CA GLY A 418 12.31 12.57 2.25
C GLY A 418 12.76 12.05 3.62
N ASP A 419 13.95 12.46 4.05
CA ASP A 419 14.61 12.04 5.30
C ASP A 419 14.65 13.14 6.39
N ASN A 420 13.72 14.10 6.32
CA ASN A 420 13.71 15.39 7.03
C ASN A 420 14.85 16.37 6.68
N LYS A 421 15.85 15.98 5.86
CA LYS A 421 16.92 16.88 5.37
C LYS A 421 16.77 17.21 3.90
N SER A 422 16.35 16.23 3.10
CA SER A 422 16.18 16.33 1.65
C SER A 422 15.04 15.45 1.14
N GLY A 423 14.35 15.94 0.11
CA GLY A 423 13.45 15.11 -0.70
C GLY A 423 14.25 14.18 -1.61
N VAL A 424 13.78 12.95 -1.80
CA VAL A 424 14.51 11.94 -2.57
C VAL A 424 14.22 12.09 -4.06
N SER A 425 15.28 12.08 -4.87
CA SER A 425 15.22 12.28 -6.33
C SER A 425 15.10 10.98 -7.14
N GLU A 426 15.14 9.83 -6.47
CA GLU A 426 15.06 8.50 -7.11
C GLU A 426 13.62 7.98 -7.09
N THR A 427 13.13 7.61 -8.26
CA THR A 427 12.00 6.70 -8.41
C THR A 427 12.55 5.28 -8.44
N VAL A 428 12.11 4.46 -7.49
CA VAL A 428 12.58 3.08 -7.31
C VAL A 428 11.41 2.12 -7.49
N VAL A 429 11.72 0.87 -7.84
CA VAL A 429 10.73 -0.20 -8.00
C VAL A 429 11.15 -1.43 -7.21
N LEU A 430 10.21 -2.04 -6.49
CA LEU A 430 10.37 -3.37 -5.89
C LEU A 430 9.62 -4.39 -6.75
N ASN A 431 10.30 -5.43 -7.21
CA ASN A 431 9.58 -6.62 -7.66
C ASN A 431 9.07 -7.38 -6.42
N MET A 432 7.76 -7.46 -6.25
CA MET A 432 7.13 -7.95 -5.02
C MET A 432 7.28 -9.46 -4.84
N SER A 433 7.37 -10.22 -5.94
CA SER A 433 7.66 -11.67 -5.93
C SER A 433 9.10 -11.98 -5.49
N THR A 434 10.10 -11.27 -6.02
CA THR A 434 11.53 -11.59 -5.79
C THR A 434 12.21 -10.75 -4.70
N LEU A 435 11.54 -9.69 -4.22
CA LEU A 435 12.04 -8.71 -3.25
C LEU A 435 13.36 -8.03 -3.67
N VAL A 436 13.49 -7.79 -4.98
CA VAL A 436 14.61 -7.06 -5.59
C VAL A 436 14.18 -5.62 -5.89
N TRP A 437 14.96 -4.66 -5.39
CA TRP A 437 14.84 -3.24 -5.73
C TRP A 437 15.68 -2.87 -6.95
N SER A 438 15.20 -1.90 -7.72
CA SER A 438 15.97 -1.26 -8.79
C SER A 438 15.64 0.23 -8.89
N VAL A 439 16.61 1.04 -9.28
CA VAL A 439 16.34 2.45 -9.64
C VAL A 439 15.74 2.51 -11.05
N VAL A 440 14.53 3.07 -11.16
CA VAL A 440 13.86 3.30 -12.45
C VAL A 440 14.42 4.55 -13.10
N THR A 441 14.48 5.65 -12.35
CA THR A 441 14.92 6.95 -12.85
C THR A 441 15.33 7.88 -11.71
N THR A 442 16.22 8.82 -12.02
CA THR A 442 16.70 9.84 -11.06
C THR A 442 16.51 11.22 -11.66
N VAL A 443 15.74 12.06 -11.01
CA VAL A 443 15.55 13.47 -11.40
C VAL A 443 16.64 14.36 -10.80
N GLN A 444 16.79 15.59 -11.31
CA GLN A 444 17.74 16.56 -10.77
C GLN A 444 17.05 17.86 -10.35
N GLY A 445 17.54 18.45 -9.26
CA GLY A 445 17.02 19.70 -8.71
C GLY A 445 15.69 19.53 -7.96
N ARG A 446 15.05 20.67 -7.65
CA ARG A 446 13.81 20.72 -6.87
C ARG A 446 12.59 20.62 -7.80
N VAL A 447 12.20 19.39 -8.13
CA VAL A 447 11.06 19.06 -9.03
C VAL A 447 9.92 18.38 -8.27
N PRO A 448 8.66 18.42 -8.77
CA PRO A 448 7.49 17.90 -8.03
C PRO A 448 7.58 16.43 -7.63
N VAL A 449 8.12 15.56 -8.49
CA VAL A 449 8.25 14.12 -8.21
C VAL A 449 9.27 13.78 -7.11
N ALA A 450 10.08 14.75 -6.68
CA ALA A 450 10.99 14.67 -5.53
C ALA A 450 10.43 15.45 -4.33
N SER A 451 9.17 15.18 -3.98
CA SER A 451 8.42 15.85 -2.91
C SER A 451 7.83 14.86 -1.90
N GLU A 452 7.51 15.35 -0.71
CA GLU A 452 6.69 14.63 0.28
C GLU A 452 5.20 14.91 0.07
N GLY A 453 4.33 13.97 0.44
CA GLY A 453 2.87 14.11 0.36
C GLY A 453 2.33 14.29 -1.07
N LEU A 454 3.06 13.87 -2.10
CA LEU A 454 2.53 13.74 -3.46
C LEU A 454 1.66 12.49 -3.57
N SER A 455 0.82 12.40 -4.60
CA SER A 455 0.14 11.15 -4.96
C SER A 455 0.71 10.56 -6.25
N VAL A 456 0.70 9.24 -6.38
CA VAL A 456 0.87 8.53 -7.65
C VAL A 456 -0.27 7.53 -7.83
N VAL A 457 -0.82 7.47 -9.03
CA VAL A 457 -1.88 6.54 -9.44
C VAL A 457 -1.51 5.88 -10.76
N VAL A 458 -2.14 4.74 -11.08
CA VAL A 458 -2.04 4.11 -12.39
C VAL A 458 -3.14 4.65 -13.29
N GLY A 459 -2.77 5.18 -14.44
CA GLY A 459 -3.66 5.42 -15.57
C GLY A 459 -3.32 4.48 -16.72
N SER A 460 -4.20 4.39 -17.72
CA SER A 460 -3.90 3.73 -18.99
C SER A 460 -4.01 4.75 -20.14
N TYR A 461 -3.08 4.71 -21.08
CA TYR A 461 -3.13 5.53 -22.30
C TYR A 461 -2.69 4.69 -23.50
N SER A 462 -3.55 4.62 -24.52
CA SER A 462 -3.33 3.77 -25.70
C SER A 462 -3.13 2.28 -25.38
N GLY A 463 -3.61 1.80 -24.23
CA GLY A 463 -3.48 0.41 -23.78
C GLY A 463 -2.20 0.08 -23.01
N GLU A 464 -1.32 1.05 -22.79
CA GLU A 464 -0.17 0.91 -21.88
C GLU A 464 -0.48 1.54 -20.51
N ASP A 465 -0.04 0.89 -19.43
CA ASP A 465 -0.06 1.46 -18.09
C ASP A 465 0.93 2.64 -17.98
N MET A 466 0.53 3.66 -17.22
CA MET A 466 1.38 4.80 -16.88
C MET A 466 1.21 5.22 -15.42
N LEU A 467 2.30 5.63 -14.81
CA LEU A 467 2.29 6.29 -13.52
C LEU A 467 1.93 7.76 -13.73
N VAL A 468 0.88 8.24 -13.07
CA VAL A 468 0.48 9.65 -13.06
C VAL A 468 0.69 10.19 -11.66
N SER A 469 1.55 11.20 -11.52
CA SER A 469 1.86 11.87 -10.26
C SER A 469 1.27 13.28 -10.21
N PHE A 470 0.86 13.71 -9.03
CA PHE A 470 0.30 15.03 -8.80
C PHE A 470 0.62 15.55 -7.39
N GLY A 471 0.85 16.86 -7.28
CA GLY A 471 0.98 17.56 -6.02
C GLY A 471 2.33 17.36 -5.31
N GLY A 472 2.31 17.49 -3.99
CA GLY A 472 3.48 17.36 -3.11
C GLY A 472 4.08 18.68 -2.65
N TYR A 473 4.94 18.59 -1.65
CA TYR A 473 5.73 19.68 -1.09
C TYR A 473 7.24 19.36 -1.05
N ASN A 474 8.07 20.30 -1.48
CA ASN A 474 9.54 20.22 -1.39
C ASN A 474 10.17 21.57 -0.98
N GLY A 475 9.46 22.31 -0.13
CA GLY A 475 9.69 23.75 0.09
C GLY A 475 8.86 24.64 -0.84
N ARG A 476 8.26 24.08 -1.91
CA ARG A 476 7.17 24.69 -2.68
C ARG A 476 6.06 23.65 -2.85
N TYR A 477 4.80 24.10 -2.85
CA TYR A 477 3.64 23.26 -3.18
C TYR A 477 3.53 23.14 -4.69
N SER A 478 3.21 21.94 -5.20
CA SER A 478 2.98 21.71 -6.62
C SER A 478 1.50 21.50 -6.96
N ASN A 479 1.10 21.89 -8.18
CA ASN A 479 -0.07 21.38 -8.91
C ASN A 479 0.31 20.86 -10.31
N GLU A 480 1.58 20.58 -10.54
CA GLU A 480 2.05 19.98 -11.78
C GLU A 480 1.65 18.50 -11.83
N VAL A 481 1.25 18.04 -13.02
CA VAL A 481 1.04 16.63 -13.34
C VAL A 481 2.31 16.14 -14.03
N ASN A 482 2.86 15.01 -13.60
CA ASN A 482 3.95 14.35 -14.31
C ASN A 482 3.59 12.89 -14.57
N VAL A 483 3.91 12.38 -15.76
CA VAL A 483 3.68 11.01 -16.19
C VAL A 483 4.98 10.28 -16.45
N LEU A 484 5.01 8.99 -16.12
CA LEU A 484 6.10 8.07 -16.45
C LEU A 484 5.49 6.78 -17.03
N LYS A 485 5.97 6.36 -18.20
CA LYS A 485 5.69 5.04 -18.75
C LYS A 485 6.78 4.05 -18.30
N PRO A 486 6.48 3.07 -17.44
CA PRO A 486 7.47 2.09 -17.02
C PRO A 486 7.84 1.19 -18.21
N SER A 487 9.13 0.95 -18.44
CA SER A 487 9.54 0.02 -19.49
C SER A 487 9.28 -1.43 -19.08
N HIS A 488 9.01 -2.30 -20.05
CA HIS A 488 9.00 -3.75 -19.82
C HIS A 488 10.34 -4.29 -19.28
N LYS A 489 11.46 -3.53 -19.35
CA LYS A 489 12.73 -3.93 -18.72
C LYS A 489 12.69 -3.82 -17.20
N SER A 490 11.94 -2.86 -16.65
CA SER A 490 11.59 -2.81 -15.22
C SER A 490 10.84 -4.08 -14.78
N THR A 491 10.13 -4.75 -15.71
CA THR A 491 9.44 -6.03 -15.52
C THR A 491 10.30 -7.26 -15.86
N LEU A 492 11.51 -7.09 -16.42
CA LEU A 492 12.29 -8.18 -17.04
C LEU A 492 13.77 -8.24 -16.63
N GLN A 493 14.23 -7.45 -15.65
CA GLN A 493 15.58 -7.62 -15.05
C GLN A 493 15.67 -8.84 -14.10
N SER A 494 15.33 -10.02 -14.64
CA SER A 494 15.49 -11.31 -13.99
C SER A 494 15.98 -12.39 -14.98
N LYS A 495 16.91 -12.03 -15.88
CA LYS A 495 17.62 -13.02 -16.71
C LYS A 495 19.10 -12.72 -16.96
N MET A 496 19.83 -13.82 -17.03
CA MET A 496 21.26 -13.99 -16.88
C MET A 496 22.13 -13.25 -17.92
N MET A 497 23.36 -13.02 -17.48
CA MET A 497 24.50 -12.51 -18.24
C MET A 497 24.85 -13.39 -19.46
N GLU A 498 24.72 -12.84 -20.68
CA GLU A 498 25.37 -13.36 -21.89
C GLU A 498 26.03 -12.22 -22.69
N ASN A 499 27.21 -12.50 -23.23
CA ASN A 499 28.06 -11.53 -23.94
C ASN A 499 27.58 -11.30 -25.38
N PRO A 500 27.79 -10.10 -25.96
CA PRO A 500 27.38 -9.80 -27.33
C PRO A 500 28.33 -10.42 -28.38
N VAL A 501 27.75 -10.93 -29.47
CA VAL A 501 28.46 -11.24 -30.73
C VAL A 501 27.74 -10.52 -31.89
N PRO A 502 28.45 -9.81 -32.80
CA PRO A 502 27.79 -8.83 -33.68
C PRO A 502 27.52 -9.28 -35.14
N ASN A 503 26.38 -8.78 -35.65
CA ASN A 503 26.09 -8.33 -37.04
C ASN A 503 25.96 -9.30 -38.24
N SER A 504 25.25 -8.76 -39.24
CA SER A 504 24.97 -9.26 -40.61
C SER A 504 23.83 -10.32 -40.70
N VAL A 505 22.90 -10.28 -41.67
CA VAL A 505 22.92 -9.75 -43.07
C VAL A 505 21.58 -9.04 -43.44
N SER A 506 21.63 -8.16 -44.45
CA SER A 506 20.52 -7.33 -44.97
C SER A 506 19.74 -7.95 -46.17
N ALA A 507 18.59 -7.33 -46.50
CA ALA A 507 17.76 -7.52 -47.72
C ALA A 507 16.90 -8.82 -47.74
N VAL A 508 15.73 -8.91 -48.42
CA VAL A 508 15.30 -8.30 -49.71
C VAL A 508 13.81 -7.87 -49.70
N HIS A 509 13.47 -6.88 -50.53
CA HIS A 509 12.10 -6.40 -50.81
C HIS A 509 11.14 -7.47 -51.39
N ASN A 510 9.83 -7.21 -51.28
CA ASN A 510 8.98 -7.22 -52.47
C ASN A 510 7.84 -6.20 -52.38
N VAL A 511 7.44 -5.67 -53.55
CA VAL A 511 6.49 -4.57 -53.74
C VAL A 511 5.36 -5.04 -54.64
N THR A 512 4.10 -4.71 -54.32
CA THR A 512 3.05 -4.39 -55.31
C THR A 512 1.86 -3.66 -54.70
N ASN A 513 1.69 -2.40 -55.13
CA ASN A 513 0.50 -1.60 -55.45
C ASN A 513 -0.90 -2.07 -54.96
N ALA A 514 -1.80 -1.26 -54.39
CA ALA A 514 -2.18 0.16 -54.54
C ALA A 514 -3.39 0.46 -55.47
N THR A 515 -4.46 0.96 -54.85
CA THR A 515 -5.56 1.83 -55.36
C THR A 515 -6.09 2.58 -54.11
N ARG A 516 -6.08 3.91 -53.94
CA ARG A 516 -6.54 5.04 -54.80
C ARG A 516 -8.02 4.93 -55.17
N ASP A 517 -8.90 5.95 -55.19
CA ASP A 517 -8.95 7.37 -54.78
C ASP A 517 -10.48 7.68 -54.60
N VAL A 518 -11.04 8.73 -53.97
CA VAL A 518 -10.53 10.01 -53.40
C VAL A 518 -11.47 10.55 -52.28
N GLU A 519 -11.08 11.68 -51.68
CA GLU A 519 -11.77 12.61 -50.76
C GLU A 519 -13.12 13.23 -51.25
N SER A 520 -13.89 13.83 -50.33
CA SER A 520 -14.38 15.23 -50.50
C SER A 520 -14.99 15.80 -49.19
N GLU A 521 -14.74 17.08 -48.94
CA GLU A 521 -15.19 17.85 -47.76
C GLU A 521 -16.53 18.62 -47.97
N VAL A 522 -16.93 19.38 -46.92
CA VAL A 522 -17.46 20.78 -46.92
C VAL A 522 -18.87 21.01 -46.31
N GLY A 523 -18.94 21.98 -45.37
CA GLY A 523 -20.09 22.89 -45.15
C GLY A 523 -21.02 22.58 -43.95
N GLN A 524 -20.84 23.13 -42.74
CA GLN A 524 -21.06 24.52 -42.22
C GLN A 524 -22.50 25.07 -42.15
N GLU A 525 -22.93 25.30 -40.89
CA GLU A 525 -23.77 26.37 -40.30
C GLU A 525 -25.10 26.87 -40.94
N GLY A 526 -26.11 27.09 -40.08
CA GLY A 526 -27.33 27.84 -40.44
C GLY A 526 -28.36 28.07 -39.32
N LYS A 527 -28.21 29.14 -38.53
CA LYS A 527 -29.18 29.61 -37.51
C LYS A 527 -30.60 29.82 -38.08
N ILE A 528 -31.62 29.39 -37.33
CA ILE A 528 -33.00 29.87 -37.51
C ILE A 528 -33.22 31.13 -36.66
N ARG A 529 -33.84 32.16 -37.24
CA ARG A 529 -34.34 33.35 -36.54
C ARG A 529 -35.88 33.37 -36.53
N GLU A 530 -36.38 33.93 -35.45
CA GLU A 530 -37.77 34.21 -35.10
C GLU A 530 -38.49 35.09 -36.14
N ILE A 531 -39.78 34.82 -36.39
CA ILE A 531 -40.68 35.70 -37.16
C ILE A 531 -41.95 35.96 -36.35
N VAL A 532 -42.29 37.24 -36.23
CA VAL A 532 -43.41 37.79 -35.47
C VAL A 532 -44.75 37.54 -36.19
N MET A 533 -45.81 37.25 -35.43
CA MET A 533 -47.19 37.29 -35.92
C MET A 533 -47.81 38.67 -35.67
N ASP A 534 -48.42 39.26 -36.70
CA ASP A 534 -49.36 40.38 -36.58
C ASP A 534 -50.71 40.03 -37.25
N ASN A 535 -51.79 40.61 -36.73
CA ASN A 535 -53.18 40.23 -36.99
C ASN A 535 -53.85 40.97 -38.18
N VAL A 536 -55.06 40.48 -38.53
CA VAL A 536 -56.32 41.21 -38.85
C VAL A 536 -57.03 40.81 -40.16
N ASP A 537 -58.11 40.02 -39.98
CA ASP A 537 -59.47 40.02 -40.58
C ASP A 537 -59.77 39.91 -42.11
N SER A 538 -60.64 38.93 -42.42
CA SER A 538 -61.90 38.98 -43.23
C SER A 538 -61.88 39.52 -44.68
N GLU A 539 -62.56 38.97 -45.71
CA GLU A 539 -63.59 37.92 -45.88
C GLU A 539 -63.59 37.48 -47.40
N PRO A 540 -64.54 36.72 -48.00
CA PRO A 540 -64.26 35.41 -48.60
C PRO A 540 -64.22 35.34 -50.15
N MET A 541 -63.44 34.38 -50.69
CA MET A 541 -63.57 33.92 -52.08
C MET A 541 -63.46 32.38 -52.21
N ARG A 542 -64.61 31.70 -52.28
CA ARG A 542 -64.69 30.25 -52.57
C ARG A 542 -64.36 29.96 -54.04
N SER A 543 -63.22 29.31 -54.29
CA SER A 543 -63.05 28.28 -55.36
C SER A 543 -61.62 27.75 -55.51
N LYS A 544 -60.59 28.40 -54.93
CA LYS A 544 -59.19 27.89 -55.00
C LYS A 544 -58.77 26.96 -53.87
N GLY A 545 -59.41 27.03 -52.69
CA GLY A 545 -58.95 26.33 -51.47
C GLY A 545 -59.08 24.79 -51.46
N VAL A 546 -59.89 24.19 -52.33
CA VAL A 546 -60.08 22.72 -52.35
C VAL A 546 -58.84 22.02 -52.91
N LYS A 547 -58.31 22.51 -54.04
CA LYS A 547 -57.12 21.94 -54.69
C LYS A 547 -55.85 22.08 -53.84
N THR A 548 -55.70 23.16 -53.09
CA THR A 548 -54.55 23.35 -52.18
C THR A 548 -54.63 22.42 -50.97
N ASN A 549 -55.83 22.20 -50.41
CA ASN A 549 -56.00 21.30 -49.27
C ASN A 549 -55.82 19.83 -49.68
N GLU A 550 -56.31 19.41 -50.84
CA GLU A 550 -56.04 18.06 -51.38
C GLU A 550 -54.55 17.82 -51.60
N HIS A 551 -53.81 18.82 -52.10
CA HIS A 551 -52.38 18.69 -52.33
C HIS A 551 -51.57 18.63 -51.01
N LEU A 552 -51.94 19.45 -50.02
CA LEU A 552 -51.38 19.38 -48.65
C LEU A 552 -51.65 18.02 -48.00
N ILE A 553 -52.87 17.48 -48.12
CA ILE A 553 -53.21 16.15 -47.60
C ILE A 553 -52.43 15.05 -48.33
N ALA A 554 -52.15 15.19 -49.62
CA ALA A 554 -51.31 14.26 -50.36
C ALA A 554 -49.84 14.30 -49.88
N SER A 555 -49.25 15.49 -49.71
CA SER A 555 -47.88 15.63 -49.20
C SER A 555 -47.73 15.09 -47.78
N LEU A 556 -48.66 15.42 -46.88
CA LEU A 556 -48.66 14.90 -45.49
C LEU A 556 -48.84 13.37 -45.42
N ARG A 557 -49.52 12.76 -46.41
CA ARG A 557 -49.59 11.28 -46.51
C ARG A 557 -48.28 10.67 -46.97
N ALA A 558 -47.60 11.27 -47.97
CA ALA A 558 -46.31 10.81 -48.43
C ALA A 558 -45.23 10.93 -47.34
N GLU A 559 -45.18 12.06 -46.64
CA GLU A 559 -44.26 12.29 -45.51
C GLU A 559 -44.54 11.32 -44.35
N LYS A 560 -45.82 11.05 -44.06
CA LYS A 560 -46.21 10.01 -43.10
C LYS A 560 -45.70 8.62 -43.51
N GLU A 561 -45.87 8.24 -44.78
CA GLU A 561 -45.47 6.92 -45.30
C GLU A 561 -43.94 6.75 -45.29
N GLU A 562 -43.19 7.83 -45.56
CA GLU A 562 -41.73 7.89 -45.42
C GLU A 562 -41.27 7.78 -43.97
N LEU A 563 -41.96 8.44 -43.03
CA LEU A 563 -41.70 8.32 -41.58
C LEU A 563 -42.04 6.92 -41.05
N GLU A 564 -43.14 6.30 -41.49
CA GLU A 564 -43.49 4.92 -41.14
C GLU A 564 -42.47 3.91 -41.69
N SER A 565 -41.97 4.13 -42.91
CA SER A 565 -40.87 3.34 -43.50
C SER A 565 -39.57 3.48 -42.70
N SER A 566 -39.20 4.71 -42.33
CA SER A 566 -37.99 5.00 -41.54
C SER A 566 -38.08 4.40 -40.13
N LEU A 567 -39.23 4.52 -39.47
CA LEU A 567 -39.49 3.89 -38.17
C LEU A 567 -39.45 2.36 -38.24
N SER A 568 -39.83 1.75 -39.36
CA SER A 568 -39.72 0.30 -39.58
C SER A 568 -38.25 -0.14 -39.65
N LYS A 569 -37.42 0.59 -40.41
CA LYS A 569 -35.97 0.35 -40.50
C LYS A 569 -35.29 0.49 -39.14
N GLU A 570 -35.60 1.56 -38.40
CA GLU A 570 -34.99 1.81 -37.09
C GLU A 570 -35.35 0.74 -36.05
N LYS A 571 -36.59 0.23 -36.08
CA LYS A 571 -37.02 -0.91 -35.26
C LYS A 571 -36.24 -2.19 -35.61
N SER A 572 -36.00 -2.45 -36.89
CA SER A 572 -35.20 -3.61 -37.32
C SER A 572 -33.73 -3.49 -36.89
N HIS A 573 -33.15 -2.29 -37.02
CA HIS A 573 -31.78 -2.00 -36.58
C HIS A 573 -31.62 -2.10 -35.06
N THR A 574 -32.58 -1.58 -34.30
CA THR A 574 -32.66 -1.73 -32.84
C THR A 574 -32.76 -3.21 -32.41
N LEU A 575 -33.45 -4.04 -33.19
CA LEU A 575 -33.57 -5.48 -32.90
C LEU A 575 -32.25 -6.22 -33.16
N GLN A 576 -31.55 -5.89 -34.25
CA GLN A 576 -30.20 -6.43 -34.53
C GLN A 576 -29.21 -6.06 -33.41
N LEU A 577 -29.15 -4.77 -33.03
CA LEU A 577 -28.25 -4.31 -31.96
C LEU A 577 -28.51 -5.01 -30.61
N LYS A 578 -29.76 -5.35 -30.31
CA LYS A 578 -30.10 -6.14 -29.10
C LYS A 578 -29.63 -7.59 -29.18
N GLN A 579 -29.62 -8.18 -30.36
CA GLN A 579 -29.10 -9.53 -30.57
C GLN A 579 -27.56 -9.53 -30.49
N ASP A 580 -26.90 -8.58 -31.14
CA ASP A 580 -25.44 -8.40 -31.09
C ASP A 580 -24.96 -8.15 -29.66
N LEU A 581 -25.72 -7.38 -28.87
CA LEU A 581 -25.46 -7.13 -27.44
C LEU A 581 -25.53 -8.43 -26.63
N ALA A 582 -26.59 -9.24 -26.80
CA ALA A 582 -26.73 -10.51 -26.09
C ALA A 582 -25.61 -11.51 -26.47
N GLU A 583 -25.20 -11.56 -27.75
CA GLU A 583 -24.07 -12.37 -28.19
C GLU A 583 -22.72 -11.86 -27.65
N ALA A 584 -22.58 -10.56 -27.41
CA ALA A 584 -21.41 -9.97 -26.77
C ALA A 584 -21.38 -10.26 -25.25
N GLU A 585 -22.52 -10.19 -24.57
CA GLU A 585 -22.67 -10.55 -23.15
C GLU A 585 -22.29 -12.01 -22.92
N ILE A 586 -22.81 -12.96 -23.72
CA ILE A 586 -22.47 -14.38 -23.62
C ILE A 586 -20.95 -14.58 -23.78
N ARG A 587 -20.35 -14.03 -24.84
CA ARG A 587 -18.89 -14.10 -25.07
C ARG A 587 -18.09 -13.53 -23.90
N ASN A 588 -18.55 -12.44 -23.30
CA ASN A 588 -17.89 -11.84 -22.13
C ASN A 588 -17.96 -12.79 -20.92
N THR A 589 -19.10 -13.46 -20.68
CA THR A 589 -19.18 -14.46 -19.57
C THR A 589 -18.28 -15.66 -19.78
N ASP A 590 -18.05 -16.10 -21.03
CA ASP A 590 -17.18 -17.23 -21.32
C ASP A 590 -15.69 -16.85 -21.22
N LEU A 591 -15.31 -15.67 -21.72
CA LEU A 591 -13.97 -15.11 -21.48
C LEU A 591 -13.67 -14.92 -19.99
N TYR A 592 -14.66 -14.54 -19.18
CA TYR A 592 -14.51 -14.48 -17.72
C TYR A 592 -14.23 -15.86 -17.10
N LYS A 593 -14.87 -16.94 -17.57
CA LYS A 593 -14.60 -18.31 -17.10
C LYS A 593 -13.21 -18.78 -17.50
N GLU A 594 -12.79 -18.51 -18.74
CA GLU A 594 -11.43 -18.82 -19.21
C GLU A 594 -10.38 -18.07 -18.39
N LEU A 595 -10.57 -16.76 -18.15
CA LEU A 595 -9.67 -15.94 -17.35
C LEU A 595 -9.55 -16.45 -15.90
N GLN A 596 -10.65 -16.90 -15.28
CA GLN A 596 -10.59 -17.53 -13.96
C GLN A 596 -9.89 -18.90 -13.99
N SER A 597 -10.05 -19.68 -15.06
CA SER A 597 -9.31 -20.94 -15.24
C SER A 597 -7.80 -20.70 -15.37
N VAL A 598 -7.39 -19.71 -16.18
CA VAL A 598 -5.99 -19.31 -16.35
C VAL A 598 -5.40 -18.77 -15.05
N ARG A 599 -6.14 -17.97 -14.27
CA ARG A 599 -5.73 -17.53 -12.92
C ARG A 599 -5.50 -18.71 -11.97
N GLY A 600 -6.39 -19.71 -11.98
CA GLY A 600 -6.22 -20.92 -11.19
C GLY A 600 -4.99 -21.75 -11.58
N GLN A 601 -4.70 -21.85 -12.88
CA GLN A 601 -3.48 -22.50 -13.38
C GLN A 601 -2.22 -21.73 -13.01
N LEU A 602 -2.24 -20.39 -13.09
CA LEU A 602 -1.12 -19.54 -12.71
C LEU A 602 -0.80 -19.67 -11.21
N ALA A 603 -1.82 -19.65 -10.34
CA ALA A 603 -1.64 -19.85 -8.90
C ALA A 603 -1.06 -21.24 -8.57
N ALA A 604 -1.45 -22.28 -9.31
CA ALA A 604 -0.90 -23.63 -9.15
C ALA A 604 0.58 -23.70 -9.56
N GLU A 605 0.98 -23.08 -10.68
CA GLU A 605 2.39 -23.01 -11.08
C GLU A 605 3.22 -22.09 -10.18
N GLN A 606 2.68 -20.97 -9.69
CA GLN A 606 3.35 -20.13 -8.67
C GLN A 606 3.65 -20.93 -7.40
N SER A 607 2.68 -21.72 -6.90
CA SER A 607 2.88 -22.63 -5.76
C SER A 607 3.95 -23.69 -6.05
N ARG A 608 3.99 -24.22 -7.28
CA ARG A 608 5.01 -25.18 -7.72
C ARG A 608 6.41 -24.56 -7.80
N CYS A 609 6.53 -23.36 -8.33
CA CYS A 609 7.79 -22.59 -8.37
C CYS A 609 8.30 -22.28 -6.97
N PHE A 610 7.44 -21.76 -6.08
CA PHE A 610 7.81 -21.49 -4.69
C PHE A 610 8.35 -22.74 -3.97
N LYS A 611 7.70 -23.90 -4.16
CA LYS A 611 8.19 -25.16 -3.60
C LYS A 611 9.58 -25.56 -4.13
N LEU A 612 9.81 -25.40 -5.43
CA LEU A 612 11.12 -25.64 -6.04
C LEU A 612 12.20 -24.67 -5.53
N GLU A 613 11.85 -23.41 -5.27
CA GLU A 613 12.78 -22.42 -4.70
C GLU A 613 13.20 -22.77 -3.27
N VAL A 614 12.27 -23.25 -2.43
CA VAL A 614 12.56 -23.76 -1.08
C VAL A 614 13.51 -24.97 -1.14
N GLU A 615 13.24 -25.94 -2.03
CA GLU A 615 14.11 -27.10 -2.25
C GLU A 615 15.53 -26.67 -2.73
N LEU A 616 15.61 -25.64 -3.57
CA LEU A 616 16.87 -25.04 -4.04
C LEU A 616 17.64 -24.34 -2.91
N ALA A 617 16.94 -23.65 -2.00
CA ALA A 617 17.53 -22.99 -0.84
C ALA A 617 18.09 -24.02 0.16
N GLU A 618 17.36 -25.09 0.45
CA GLU A 618 17.86 -26.19 1.26
C GLU A 618 19.12 -26.84 0.66
N LEU A 619 19.13 -27.08 -0.65
CA LEU A 619 20.29 -27.63 -1.38
C LEU A 619 21.51 -26.71 -1.26
N ARG A 620 21.33 -25.39 -1.38
CA ARG A 620 22.42 -24.39 -1.18
C ARG A 620 22.94 -24.40 0.25
N GLN A 621 22.07 -24.50 1.26
CA GLN A 621 22.48 -24.57 2.67
C GLN A 621 23.27 -25.86 2.96
N LYS A 622 22.82 -27.01 2.42
CA LYS A 622 23.53 -28.30 2.52
C LYS A 622 24.91 -28.23 1.85
N LEU A 623 25.05 -27.53 0.72
CA LEU A 623 26.32 -27.32 0.04
C LEU A 623 27.30 -26.48 0.90
N GLN A 624 26.85 -25.38 1.50
CA GLN A 624 27.67 -24.56 2.40
C GLN A 624 28.13 -25.34 3.64
N ALA A 625 27.26 -26.17 4.22
CA ALA A 625 27.62 -27.04 5.34
C ALA A 625 28.64 -28.13 4.96
N MET A 626 28.64 -28.58 3.70
CA MET A 626 29.65 -29.51 3.19
C MET A 626 31.03 -28.83 3.06
N GLU A 627 31.08 -27.57 2.60
CA GLU A 627 32.33 -26.80 2.52
C GLU A 627 32.96 -26.52 3.89
N THR A 628 32.15 -26.27 4.94
CA THR A 628 32.68 -26.07 6.30
C THR A 628 33.23 -27.36 6.88
N LEU A 629 32.51 -28.48 6.75
CA LEU A 629 32.98 -29.81 7.15
C LEU A 629 34.28 -30.21 6.43
N GLN A 630 34.43 -29.85 5.15
CA GLN A 630 35.66 -30.11 4.39
C GLN A 630 36.86 -29.31 4.92
N LYS A 631 36.65 -28.05 5.34
CA LYS A 631 37.69 -27.22 5.99
C LYS A 631 38.08 -27.75 7.38
N GLU A 632 37.11 -28.24 8.17
CA GLU A 632 37.38 -28.88 9.46
C GLU A 632 38.15 -30.20 9.28
N LEU A 633 37.80 -31.01 8.28
CA LEU A 633 38.51 -32.23 7.94
C LEU A 633 39.98 -31.96 7.60
N GLU A 634 40.27 -30.94 6.77
CA GLU A 634 41.64 -30.52 6.49
C GLU A 634 42.40 -30.06 7.74
N LEU A 635 41.74 -29.32 8.64
CA LEU A 635 42.34 -28.86 9.90
C LEU A 635 42.73 -30.05 10.78
N LEU A 636 41.82 -31.02 10.95
CA LEU A 636 42.05 -32.23 11.71
C LEU A 636 43.16 -33.11 11.11
N GLN A 637 43.24 -33.20 9.77
CA GLN A 637 44.35 -33.87 9.09
C GLN A 637 45.69 -33.19 9.37
N ARG A 638 45.77 -31.85 9.30
CA ARG A 638 46.98 -31.09 9.66
C ARG A 638 47.39 -31.27 11.12
N GLN A 639 46.42 -31.24 12.05
CA GLN A 639 46.68 -31.47 13.48
C GLN A 639 47.17 -32.91 13.75
N LYS A 640 46.57 -33.91 13.11
CA LYS A 640 47.01 -35.31 13.21
C LYS A 640 48.46 -35.48 12.73
N ALA A 641 48.79 -34.95 11.55
CA ALA A 641 50.15 -35.00 11.02
C ALA A 641 51.17 -34.30 11.94
N ALA A 642 50.83 -33.14 12.50
CA ALA A 642 51.69 -32.44 13.46
C ALA A 642 51.89 -33.25 14.77
N SER A 643 50.85 -33.92 15.26
CA SER A 643 50.92 -34.79 16.44
C SER A 643 51.80 -36.02 16.20
N GLU A 644 51.66 -36.68 15.05
CA GLU A 644 52.50 -37.82 14.65
C GLU A 644 53.98 -37.42 14.48
N GLN A 645 54.24 -36.25 13.90
CA GLN A 645 55.58 -35.67 13.80
C GLN A 645 56.19 -35.34 15.18
N ALA A 646 55.39 -34.80 16.11
CA ALA A 646 55.82 -34.52 17.47
C ALA A 646 56.14 -35.82 18.25
N ALA A 647 55.33 -36.86 18.07
CA ALA A 647 55.57 -38.18 18.68
C ALA A 647 56.85 -38.86 18.15
N MET A 648 57.14 -38.74 16.85
CA MET A 648 58.42 -39.15 16.25
C MET A 648 59.60 -38.41 16.90
N ASN A 649 59.52 -37.07 16.97
CA ASN A 649 60.58 -36.24 17.55
C ASN A 649 60.81 -36.51 19.05
N ALA A 650 59.75 -36.82 19.80
CA ALA A 650 59.86 -37.21 21.21
C ALA A 650 60.58 -38.56 21.39
N LYS A 651 60.28 -39.56 20.55
CA LYS A 651 60.99 -40.85 20.53
C LYS A 651 62.46 -40.70 20.19
N LEU A 652 62.80 -39.85 19.21
CA LEU A 652 64.19 -39.50 18.89
C LEU A 652 64.93 -38.90 20.09
N ARG A 653 64.32 -37.94 20.82
CA ARG A 653 64.93 -37.34 22.02
C ARG A 653 65.12 -38.33 23.17
N GLN A 654 64.24 -39.33 23.35
CA GLN A 654 64.43 -40.38 24.35
C GLN A 654 65.58 -41.34 23.99
N SER A 655 65.93 -41.48 22.71
CA SER A 655 67.04 -42.35 22.27
C SER A 655 68.44 -41.76 22.44
N SER A 656 68.57 -40.46 22.77
CA SER A 656 69.85 -39.73 22.82
C SER A 656 70.21 -39.13 24.19
N GLY A 657 69.51 -39.49 25.26
CA GLY A 657 69.62 -38.86 26.59
C GLY A 657 70.40 -39.65 27.63
N GLY A 658 71.69 -39.93 27.39
CA GLY A 658 72.55 -40.68 28.33
C GLY A 658 73.43 -39.80 29.23
N VAL A 659 73.19 -39.86 30.55
CA VAL A 659 74.14 -39.64 31.67
C VAL A 659 74.88 -38.29 31.77
N TRP A 660 74.59 -37.53 32.84
CA TRP A 660 75.48 -36.81 33.79
C TRP A 660 74.53 -36.03 34.75
N GLY A 661 74.71 -35.86 36.06
CA GLY A 661 75.66 -36.38 37.06
C GLY A 661 75.32 -35.68 38.40
N TRP A 662 75.17 -36.42 39.51
CA TRP A 662 74.77 -35.83 40.81
C TRP A 662 75.91 -35.03 41.45
N LEU A 663 75.61 -33.87 42.05
CA LEU A 663 76.37 -33.27 43.15
C LEU A 663 75.48 -32.27 43.93
N ALA A 664 75.74 -32.12 45.23
CA ALA A 664 74.81 -31.53 46.21
C ALA A 664 75.08 -30.05 46.54
N GLY A 665 74.07 -29.35 47.07
CA GLY A 665 74.18 -28.01 47.66
C GLY A 665 72.88 -27.57 48.35
N THR A 666 72.94 -27.27 49.65
CA THR A 666 71.80 -26.92 50.52
C THR A 666 71.37 -25.44 50.41
N PRO A 667 70.14 -25.08 50.86
CA PRO A 667 69.57 -23.75 50.66
C PRO A 667 69.75 -22.77 51.85
N PRO A 668 69.66 -21.46 51.60
CA PRO A 668 69.24 -20.44 52.58
C PRO A 668 67.93 -19.73 52.10
N THR A 669 66.80 -19.93 52.78
CA THR A 669 66.22 -19.08 53.86
C THR A 669 65.57 -17.77 53.42
N GLN A 670 64.32 -17.59 53.88
CA GLN A 670 63.47 -16.40 53.74
C GLN A 670 64.15 -15.10 54.25
N LYS A 671 63.65 -13.97 53.74
CA LYS A 671 63.36 -12.78 54.56
C LYS A 671 62.18 -12.00 53.99
N GLU A 672 61.11 -11.93 54.78
CA GLU A 672 60.25 -10.76 54.85
C GLU A 672 61.01 -9.67 55.64
N ASP A 673 60.77 -8.39 55.33
CA ASP A 673 60.42 -7.35 56.32
C ASP A 673 60.25 -5.98 55.63
N ASP A 674 59.35 -5.18 56.17
CA ASP A 674 58.90 -3.88 55.65
C ASP A 674 59.90 -2.72 55.84
N ALA A 675 59.73 -1.67 55.03
CA ALA A 675 60.05 -0.28 55.35
C ALA A 675 59.19 0.69 54.52
#